data_AF-A0A8H7ZPJ5-F1
#
_entry.id   AF-A0A8H7ZPJ5-F1
#
_cell.length_a   1.000
_cell.length_b   1.000
_cell.length_c   1.000
_cell.angle_alpha   90.00
_cell.angle_beta   90.00
_cell.angle_gamma   90.00
#
_symmetry.space_group_name_H-M   'P 1'
#
loop_
_entity.id
_entity.type
_entity.pdbx_description
1 polymer ?
#
loop_
_entity_poly.entity_id
_entity_poly.type
_entity_poly.pdbx_seq_one_letter_code
_entity_poly.pdbx_strand_id
1 'polypeptide(L)'
;MPAVDVADLGRRLRSRHRATCLAAAGKLLASLAASPPGDRPPLRSLLAESIASGSPLVASACAEGLPRVFAPRARAVPAAQQQGYGWDDAATDLAGLLRAATDAARLELAVNAVGRLLEALAAARASGLSEALHEPPPFGGPRSARPHPFFVAAAQEGAWTPLISEVKRLLAAAPDAAAVRVMLEPFIGSVLLPTPENPLVSVDATFLWLRELVHALLHQARKRDSTGDHATAKYLFESAWSALRKAPLTSGGVGERWTYLTADSLVRAVVDSRSPGSPLLAYAPVLFTDVLSVACDVRAQGGVLSRCLELLAELHRAWGAGGAQDGAQDAAKPAGIPNGAAETAVVGLSFLLWTSCSAGESRIITGLLGQVVRQSGVTGYYAALAYLPVLSALPELRDEVVAETLVAIEEAASKPAACAGQPNGTPGTLSSLATTAAHIVRLRDEDITQVPDALSRLSPSWRQLFNSALLLDTVESTRTRALTALFGHLGDPDQEAMRVLPVLLRVLRRDAAPAIRLAVLTKGLPAVGAADAFSGSRVVPIAVELTKKPAAGLASAGTRALVGIWKLQPRAWPALRECLTGWVRQRKARDSGHERRKLSPLGKSGVAAEIAAVTAMRDICVSKAAEHGDQLVPLLVSSLQYICLSKVGRAIALEALNLCVAAGVLEPRAGKFPVCFFLASFFFFFFFFFWVPRAVLREGGG
;
A
#
# COMPACT_ATOMS: atom_id res chain seq x y z
N MET A 1 -53.69 28.87 -37.34
CA MET A 1 -53.70 28.50 -35.91
C MET A 1 -52.50 29.16 -35.25
N PRO A 2 -52.66 29.98 -34.19
CA PRO A 2 -51.51 30.58 -33.52
C PRO A 2 -50.69 29.48 -32.83
N ALA A 3 -49.37 29.56 -32.97
CA ALA A 3 -48.44 28.62 -32.34
C ALA A 3 -48.63 28.67 -30.82
N VAL A 4 -49.06 27.55 -30.24
CA VAL A 4 -49.21 27.43 -28.78
C VAL A 4 -47.81 27.46 -28.18
N ASP A 5 -47.50 28.50 -27.40
CA ASP A 5 -46.26 28.58 -26.63
C ASP A 5 -46.21 27.41 -25.63
N VAL A 6 -45.38 26.42 -25.96
CA VAL A 6 -45.19 25.19 -25.18
C VAL A 6 -44.70 25.51 -23.76
N ALA A 7 -44.01 26.63 -23.55
CA ALA A 7 -43.58 27.06 -22.22
C ALA A 7 -44.74 27.64 -21.40
N ASP A 8 -45.66 28.39 -22.03
CA ASP A 8 -46.89 28.87 -21.38
C ASP A 8 -47.86 27.72 -21.11
N LEU A 9 -48.03 26.79 -22.07
CA LEU A 9 -48.82 25.58 -21.89
C LEU A 9 -48.26 24.72 -20.75
N GLY A 10 -46.94 24.53 -20.69
CA GLY A 10 -46.27 23.83 -19.59
C GLY A 10 -46.44 24.54 -18.24
N ARG A 11 -46.44 25.89 -18.19
CA ARG A 11 -46.74 26.65 -16.97
C ARG A 11 -48.19 26.50 -16.52
N ARG A 12 -49.15 26.56 -17.45
CA ARG A 12 -50.59 26.38 -17.18
C ARG A 12 -50.93 24.94 -16.77
N LEU A 13 -50.29 23.95 -17.38
CA LEU A 13 -50.45 22.54 -17.00
C LEU A 13 -49.88 22.28 -15.60
N ARG A 14 -48.72 22.85 -15.27
CA ARG A 14 -48.15 22.78 -13.91
C ARG A 14 -49.01 23.51 -12.88
N SER A 15 -49.58 24.69 -13.20
CA SER A 15 -50.45 25.42 -12.28
C SER A 15 -51.79 24.71 -12.05
N ARG A 16 -52.39 24.15 -13.10
CA ARG A 16 -53.59 23.30 -12.99
C ARG A 16 -53.30 22.02 -12.23
N HIS A 17 -52.23 21.31 -12.55
CA HIS A 17 -51.82 20.10 -11.82
C HIS A 17 -51.65 20.39 -10.32
N ARG A 18 -50.94 21.47 -9.99
CA ARG A 18 -50.77 21.96 -8.61
C ARG A 18 -52.11 22.31 -7.94
N ALA A 19 -53.02 22.99 -8.64
CA ALA A 19 -54.34 23.32 -8.09
C ALA A 19 -55.19 22.06 -7.82
N THR A 20 -55.13 21.07 -8.72
CA THR A 20 -55.82 19.79 -8.56
C THR A 20 -55.23 18.97 -7.41
N CYS A 21 -53.90 18.95 -7.28
CA CYS A 21 -53.21 18.31 -6.16
C CYS A 21 -53.60 18.94 -4.82
N LEU A 22 -53.63 20.28 -4.73
CA LEU A 22 -54.04 20.98 -3.51
C LEU A 22 -55.52 20.78 -3.17
N ALA A 23 -56.40 20.70 -4.18
CA ALA A 23 -57.81 20.40 -3.98
C ALA A 23 -58.03 18.95 -3.49
N ALA A 24 -57.25 17.99 -4.02
CA ALA A 24 -57.28 16.60 -3.56
C ALA A 24 -56.76 16.45 -2.13
N ALA A 25 -55.61 17.06 -1.81
CA ALA A 25 -55.07 17.11 -0.45
C ALA A 25 -56.02 17.80 0.53
N GLY A 26 -56.66 18.91 0.11
CA GLY A 26 -57.66 19.61 0.92
C GLY A 26 -58.91 18.76 1.21
N LYS A 27 -59.39 17.96 0.25
CA LYS A 27 -60.52 17.03 0.45
C LYS A 27 -60.15 15.87 1.39
N LEU A 28 -58.94 15.36 1.28
CA LEU A 28 -58.41 14.28 2.12
C LEU A 28 -58.18 14.75 3.57
N LEU A 29 -57.73 16.00 3.73
CA LEU A 29 -57.62 16.65 5.04
C LEU A 29 -58.98 16.99 5.64
N ALA A 30 -59.97 17.40 4.82
CA ALA A 30 -61.32 17.66 5.28
C ALA A 30 -62.02 16.37 5.74
N SER A 31 -61.81 15.24 5.06
CA SER A 31 -62.35 13.94 5.51
C SER A 31 -61.68 13.42 6.78
N LEU A 32 -60.37 13.63 6.93
CA LEU A 32 -59.62 13.34 8.16
C LEU A 32 -60.07 14.22 9.35
N ALA A 33 -60.33 15.51 9.11
CA ALA A 33 -60.79 16.44 10.13
C ALA A 33 -62.23 16.16 10.59
N ALA A 34 -63.09 15.65 9.70
CA ALA A 34 -64.47 15.31 9.99
C ALA A 34 -64.65 13.97 10.74
N SER A 35 -63.61 13.12 10.79
CA SER A 35 -63.67 11.82 11.45
C SER A 35 -63.28 11.92 12.94
N PRO A 36 -64.06 11.31 13.86
CA PRO A 36 -63.77 11.34 15.28
C PRO A 36 -62.45 10.61 15.59
N PRO A 37 -61.69 11.03 16.62
CA PRO A 37 -60.31 10.59 16.87
C PRO A 37 -60.13 9.08 17.07
N GLY A 38 -61.18 8.33 17.39
CA GLY A 38 -61.13 6.86 17.54
C GLY A 38 -61.34 6.04 16.27
N ASP A 39 -61.93 6.62 15.21
CA ASP A 39 -62.29 5.92 13.96
C ASP A 39 -61.44 6.33 12.76
N ARG A 40 -60.36 7.08 12.99
CA ARG A 40 -59.50 7.54 11.90
C ARG A 40 -58.71 6.35 11.33
N PRO A 41 -58.80 6.06 10.03
CA PRO A 41 -57.93 5.08 9.40
C PRO A 41 -56.47 5.49 9.65
N PRO A 42 -55.57 4.55 10.02
CA PRO A 42 -54.16 4.86 10.20
C PRO A 42 -53.63 5.52 8.92
N LEU A 43 -52.77 6.54 9.03
CA LEU A 43 -52.15 7.25 7.89
C LEU A 43 -51.64 6.27 6.83
N ARG A 44 -51.13 5.12 7.30
CA ARG A 44 -50.80 3.91 6.55
C ARG A 44 -51.85 3.44 5.55
N SER A 45 -53.13 3.39 5.91
CA SER A 45 -54.22 2.93 5.04
C SER A 45 -54.61 3.95 3.97
N LEU A 46 -54.59 5.25 4.29
CA LEU A 46 -54.85 6.33 3.32
C LEU A 46 -53.71 6.53 2.31
N LEU A 47 -52.46 6.42 2.77
CA LEU A 47 -51.28 6.43 1.89
C LEU A 47 -51.19 5.13 1.07
N ALA A 48 -51.48 3.97 1.66
CA ALA A 48 -51.51 2.70 0.94
C ALA A 48 -52.61 2.69 -0.13
N GLU A 49 -53.82 3.17 0.13
CA GLU A 49 -54.87 3.31 -0.90
C GLU A 49 -54.51 4.32 -2.01
N SER A 50 -53.93 5.47 -1.66
CA SER A 50 -53.47 6.47 -2.65
C SER A 50 -52.35 5.96 -3.54
N ILE A 51 -51.44 5.15 -3.00
CA ILE A 51 -50.30 4.58 -3.74
C ILE A 51 -50.73 3.33 -4.53
N ALA A 52 -51.60 2.49 -3.95
CA ALA A 52 -52.16 1.30 -4.60
C ALA A 52 -53.05 1.67 -5.80
N SER A 53 -53.80 2.77 -5.72
CA SER A 53 -54.61 3.28 -6.84
C SER A 53 -53.78 3.81 -8.03
N GLY A 54 -52.46 3.90 -7.89
CA GLY A 54 -51.55 4.26 -8.99
C GLY A 54 -51.76 5.66 -9.56
N SER A 55 -52.50 6.54 -8.88
CA SER A 55 -52.76 7.89 -9.35
C SER A 55 -51.59 8.81 -8.99
N PRO A 56 -50.74 9.22 -9.97
CA PRO A 56 -49.60 10.11 -9.72
C PRO A 56 -50.04 11.46 -9.16
N LEU A 57 -51.31 11.86 -9.40
CA LEU A 57 -51.93 13.08 -8.87
C LEU A 57 -52.16 13.02 -7.36
N VAL A 58 -52.53 11.87 -6.79
CA VAL A 58 -52.83 11.77 -5.34
C VAL A 58 -51.55 11.58 -4.54
N ALA A 59 -50.58 10.83 -5.05
CA ALA A 59 -49.25 10.74 -4.43
C ALA A 59 -48.48 12.07 -4.51
N SER A 60 -48.57 12.79 -5.64
CA SER A 60 -48.06 14.17 -5.78
C SER A 60 -48.80 15.15 -4.86
N ALA A 61 -50.13 15.02 -4.72
CA ALA A 61 -50.93 15.80 -3.77
C ALA A 61 -50.56 15.55 -2.31
N CYS A 62 -50.29 14.31 -1.91
CA CYS A 62 -49.81 13.98 -0.57
C CYS A 62 -48.36 14.47 -0.39
N ALA A 63 -47.48 14.30 -1.36
CA ALA A 63 -46.08 14.75 -1.29
C ALA A 63 -45.91 16.28 -1.35
N GLU A 64 -46.77 17.02 -2.06
CA GLU A 64 -46.80 18.49 -2.08
C GLU A 64 -47.68 19.08 -0.96
N GLY A 65 -48.71 18.33 -0.53
CA GLY A 65 -49.69 18.72 0.47
C GLY A 65 -49.23 18.47 1.90
N LEU A 66 -48.59 17.33 2.23
CA LEU A 66 -48.01 17.08 3.55
C LEU A 66 -47.04 18.21 3.95
N PRO A 67 -46.05 18.60 3.12
CA PRO A 67 -45.21 19.74 3.43
C PRO A 67 -45.99 21.05 3.54
N ARG A 68 -47.10 21.25 2.82
CA ARG A 68 -47.94 22.46 2.99
C ARG A 68 -48.91 22.41 4.17
N VAL A 69 -49.14 21.24 4.78
CA VAL A 69 -49.78 21.11 6.08
C VAL A 69 -48.75 21.39 7.18
N PHE A 70 -47.49 20.99 6.98
CA PHE A 70 -46.40 21.15 7.96
C PHE A 70 -45.59 22.46 7.83
N ALA A 71 -45.56 23.12 6.67
CA ALA A 71 -44.69 24.27 6.38
C ALA A 71 -45.29 25.66 6.69
N PRO A 72 -46.61 25.94 6.64
CA PRO A 72 -47.08 27.30 6.88
C PRO A 72 -47.17 27.68 8.35
N ARG A 73 -47.11 26.75 9.30
CA ARG A 73 -47.11 27.09 10.73
C ARG A 73 -46.30 26.08 11.52
N ALA A 74 -45.32 26.56 12.28
CA ALA A 74 -44.74 25.92 13.47
C ALA A 74 -45.80 25.47 14.54
N ARG A 75 -47.09 25.48 14.19
CA ARG A 75 -48.25 24.97 14.96
C ARG A 75 -48.75 23.60 14.47
N ALA A 76 -48.33 23.10 13.30
CA ALA A 76 -48.80 21.81 12.78
C ALA A 76 -48.13 20.60 13.46
N VAL A 77 -46.87 20.72 13.88
CA VAL A 77 -46.20 19.71 14.71
C VAL A 77 -46.89 19.61 16.09
N PRO A 78 -47.22 20.73 16.77
CA PRO A 78 -48.12 20.72 17.93
C PRO A 78 -49.52 20.15 17.66
N ALA A 79 -50.11 20.38 16.48
CA ALA A 79 -51.44 19.85 16.12
C ALA A 79 -51.43 18.35 15.81
N ALA A 80 -50.37 17.81 15.20
CA ALA A 80 -50.17 16.37 15.03
C ALA A 80 -49.88 15.68 16.37
N GLN A 81 -49.16 16.34 17.28
CA GLN A 81 -48.98 15.90 18.67
C GLN A 81 -50.28 15.96 19.49
N GLN A 82 -51.11 17.01 19.32
CA GLN A 82 -52.45 17.08 19.93
C GLN A 82 -53.41 16.02 19.37
N GLN A 83 -53.12 15.44 18.21
CA GLN A 83 -53.87 14.34 17.60
C GLN A 83 -53.21 12.97 17.78
N GLY A 84 -52.14 12.87 18.57
CA GLY A 84 -51.52 11.60 18.95
C GLY A 84 -50.71 10.87 17.87
N TYR A 85 -50.43 11.49 16.72
CA TYR A 85 -49.56 10.89 15.71
C TYR A 85 -48.10 11.11 16.10
N GLY A 86 -47.49 10.08 16.69
CA GLY A 86 -46.08 10.08 17.06
C GLY A 86 -45.18 10.15 15.82
N TRP A 87 -44.06 10.85 15.94
CA TRP A 87 -43.02 10.85 14.91
C TRP A 87 -42.56 9.44 14.53
N ASP A 88 -42.55 8.55 15.52
CA ASP A 88 -42.21 7.14 15.39
C ASP A 88 -43.18 6.34 14.50
N ASP A 89 -44.45 6.71 14.49
CA ASP A 89 -45.46 6.05 13.66
C ASP A 89 -45.30 6.50 12.20
N ALA A 90 -45.12 7.80 11.98
CA ALA A 90 -44.86 8.36 10.64
C ALA A 90 -43.58 7.79 10.02
N ALA A 91 -42.53 7.65 10.82
CA ALA A 91 -41.28 7.01 10.46
C ALA A 91 -41.46 5.54 10.04
N THR A 92 -42.21 4.78 10.84
CA THR A 92 -42.47 3.35 10.62
C THR A 92 -43.33 3.15 9.38
N ASP A 93 -44.34 3.98 9.19
CA ASP A 93 -45.21 3.97 8.02
C ASP A 93 -44.42 4.28 6.75
N LEU A 94 -43.56 5.30 6.76
CA LEU A 94 -42.69 5.62 5.62
C LEU A 94 -41.68 4.53 5.31
N ALA A 95 -41.09 3.90 6.33
CA ALA A 95 -40.23 2.74 6.12
C ALA A 95 -41.02 1.57 5.50
N GLY A 96 -42.27 1.36 5.91
CA GLY A 96 -43.19 0.41 5.31
C GLY A 96 -43.53 0.74 3.86
N LEU A 97 -43.78 2.02 3.55
CA LEU A 97 -44.04 2.50 2.19
C LEU A 97 -42.82 2.32 1.28
N LEU A 98 -41.63 2.63 1.78
CA LEU A 98 -40.39 2.36 1.06
C LEU A 98 -40.31 0.87 0.73
N ARG A 99 -40.47 -0.04 1.70
CA ARG A 99 -40.41 -1.49 1.45
C ARG A 99 -41.46 -2.00 0.46
N ALA A 100 -42.63 -1.35 0.41
CA ALA A 100 -43.73 -1.72 -0.49
C ALA A 100 -43.61 -1.12 -1.90
N ALA A 101 -42.71 -0.16 -2.11
CA ALA A 101 -42.53 0.51 -3.40
C ALA A 101 -41.71 -0.34 -4.37
N THR A 102 -42.38 -1.17 -5.16
CA THR A 102 -41.72 -2.10 -6.10
C THR A 102 -41.34 -1.51 -7.45
N ASP A 103 -41.91 -0.36 -7.83
CA ASP A 103 -41.60 0.33 -9.10
C ASP A 103 -40.85 1.65 -8.87
N ALA A 104 -40.07 2.07 -9.86
CA ALA A 104 -39.19 3.23 -9.77
C ALA A 104 -39.93 4.54 -9.46
N ALA A 105 -41.15 4.73 -9.96
CA ALA A 105 -41.91 5.95 -9.76
C ALA A 105 -42.45 6.04 -8.32
N ARG A 106 -42.98 4.94 -7.78
CA ARG A 106 -43.39 4.86 -6.37
C ARG A 106 -42.21 5.01 -5.43
N LEU A 107 -41.06 4.44 -5.79
CA LEU A 107 -39.84 4.54 -4.99
C LEU A 107 -39.30 5.97 -4.95
N GLU A 108 -39.32 6.68 -6.08
CA GLU A 108 -38.98 8.11 -6.13
C GLU A 108 -39.92 8.95 -5.25
N LEU A 109 -41.23 8.73 -5.34
CA LEU A 109 -42.22 9.42 -4.52
C LEU A 109 -42.01 9.15 -3.02
N ALA A 110 -41.74 7.90 -2.65
CA ALA A 110 -41.49 7.50 -1.27
C ALA A 110 -40.20 8.13 -0.73
N VAL A 111 -39.10 8.12 -1.50
CA VAL A 111 -37.84 8.77 -1.14
C VAL A 111 -38.04 10.28 -0.97
N ASN A 112 -38.76 10.94 -1.87
CA ASN A 112 -39.07 12.37 -1.77
C ASN A 112 -39.91 12.68 -0.52
N ALA A 113 -40.90 11.84 -0.19
CA ALA A 113 -41.71 12.01 1.00
C ALA A 113 -40.86 11.91 2.29
N VAL A 114 -39.93 10.95 2.33
CA VAL A 114 -38.96 10.84 3.44
C VAL A 114 -38.10 12.10 3.54
N GLY A 115 -37.56 12.59 2.42
CA GLY A 115 -36.71 13.79 2.46
C GLY A 115 -37.48 15.01 2.95
N ARG A 116 -38.73 15.21 2.50
CA ARG A 116 -39.61 16.28 3.04
C ARG A 116 -39.85 16.18 4.54
N LEU A 117 -40.01 14.95 5.04
CA LEU A 117 -40.16 14.72 6.47
C LEU A 117 -38.88 15.12 7.23
N LEU A 118 -37.71 14.72 6.72
CA LEU A 118 -36.41 15.09 7.32
C LEU A 118 -36.20 16.61 7.34
N GLU A 119 -36.60 17.34 6.29
CA GLU A 119 -36.55 18.81 6.29
C GLU A 119 -37.45 19.41 7.37
N ALA A 120 -38.67 18.90 7.52
CA ALA A 120 -39.59 19.36 8.54
C ALA A 120 -39.02 19.11 9.96
N LEU A 121 -38.35 17.97 10.17
CA LEU A 121 -37.66 17.66 11.42
C LEU A 121 -36.54 18.65 11.71
N ALA A 122 -35.70 18.94 10.72
CA ALA A 122 -34.60 19.88 10.86
C ALA A 122 -35.11 21.29 11.19
N ALA A 123 -36.16 21.74 10.49
CA ALA A 123 -36.80 23.04 10.76
C ALA A 123 -37.44 23.09 12.16
N ALA A 124 -38.08 22.02 12.61
CA ALA A 124 -38.63 21.93 13.96
C ALA A 124 -37.54 22.01 15.04
N ARG A 125 -36.40 21.33 14.85
CA ARG A 125 -35.26 21.42 15.78
C ARG A 125 -34.63 22.82 15.78
N ALA A 126 -34.42 23.41 14.61
CA ALA A 126 -33.86 24.75 14.49
C ALA A 126 -34.72 25.82 15.17
N SER A 127 -36.04 25.63 15.25
CA SER A 127 -36.98 26.55 15.92
C SER A 127 -37.10 26.34 17.43
N GLY A 128 -36.29 25.46 18.04
CA GLY A 128 -36.33 25.21 19.48
C GLY A 128 -37.54 24.40 19.96
N LEU A 129 -38.42 23.95 19.05
CA LEU A 129 -39.49 22.99 19.36
C LEU A 129 -38.95 21.60 19.77
N SER A 130 -37.61 21.44 19.82
CA SER A 130 -36.90 20.24 20.22
C SER A 130 -37.18 19.80 21.66
N GLU A 131 -37.52 20.71 22.58
CA GLU A 131 -37.90 20.32 23.96
C GLU A 131 -39.16 19.45 23.96
N ALA A 132 -40.04 19.57 22.96
CA ALA A 132 -41.21 18.70 22.80
C ALA A 132 -40.92 17.37 22.07
N LEU A 133 -39.71 17.21 21.50
CA LEU A 133 -39.24 16.01 20.78
C LEU A 133 -38.16 15.31 21.61
N HIS A 134 -38.47 15.02 22.89
CA HIS A 134 -37.59 14.58 23.99
C HIS A 134 -36.61 13.40 23.76
N GLU A 135 -36.42 12.90 22.54
CA GLU A 135 -35.52 11.80 22.25
C GLU A 135 -34.38 12.17 21.29
N PRO A 136 -33.22 11.49 21.40
CA PRO A 136 -32.19 11.51 20.36
C PRO A 136 -32.82 11.27 18.98
N PRO A 137 -32.16 11.70 17.87
CA PRO A 137 -32.69 11.42 16.53
C PRO A 137 -33.16 9.95 16.45
N PRO A 138 -34.40 9.68 16.04
CA PRO A 138 -35.04 8.37 16.21
C PRO A 138 -34.42 7.26 15.34
N PHE A 139 -33.33 7.57 14.64
CA PHE A 139 -32.70 6.71 13.67
C PHE A 139 -31.18 6.74 13.75
N GLY A 140 -30.57 5.57 13.47
CA GLY A 140 -29.14 5.41 13.16
C GLY A 140 -28.17 5.83 14.26
N GLY A 141 -28.64 6.12 15.47
CA GLY A 141 -27.78 6.25 16.64
C GLY A 141 -27.36 4.87 17.15
N PRO A 142 -26.20 4.73 17.82
CA PRO A 142 -25.76 3.46 18.40
C PRO A 142 -26.74 2.87 19.44
N ARG A 143 -27.71 3.68 19.89
CA ARG A 143 -28.78 3.27 20.82
C ARG A 143 -30.16 3.14 20.17
N SER A 144 -30.35 3.58 18.91
CA SER A 144 -31.65 3.46 18.26
C SER A 144 -31.75 2.11 17.57
N ALA A 145 -32.75 1.30 17.92
CA ALA A 145 -33.01 0.02 17.26
C ALA A 145 -33.48 0.17 15.80
N ARG A 146 -33.84 1.40 15.36
CA ARG A 146 -34.47 1.64 14.07
C ARG A 146 -33.46 2.15 13.02
N PRO A 147 -33.42 1.53 11.83
CA PRO A 147 -32.58 2.00 10.74
C PRO A 147 -33.11 3.33 10.20
N HIS A 148 -32.20 4.16 9.68
CA HIS A 148 -32.58 5.39 9.00
C HIS A 148 -33.51 5.09 7.81
N PRO A 149 -34.55 5.90 7.52
CA PRO A 149 -35.49 5.60 6.42
C PRO A 149 -34.79 5.48 5.06
N PHE A 150 -33.81 6.35 4.77
CA PHE A 150 -32.96 6.21 3.58
C PHE A 150 -32.11 4.94 3.55
N PHE A 151 -31.81 4.33 4.70
CA PHE A 151 -31.16 3.02 4.76
C PHE A 151 -32.10 1.92 4.24
N VAL A 152 -33.39 1.99 4.60
CA VAL A 152 -34.42 1.07 4.09
C VAL A 152 -34.63 1.24 2.59
N ALA A 153 -34.54 2.48 2.08
CA ALA A 153 -34.57 2.75 0.64
C ALA A 153 -33.33 2.19 -0.06
N ALA A 154 -32.13 2.43 0.48
CA ALA A 154 -30.85 1.98 -0.06
C ALA A 154 -30.76 0.45 -0.26
N ALA A 155 -31.51 -0.32 0.52
CA ALA A 155 -31.59 -1.78 0.39
C ALA A 155 -32.35 -2.25 -0.87
N GLN A 156 -33.04 -1.36 -1.59
CA GLN A 156 -33.82 -1.71 -2.77
C GLN A 156 -33.08 -1.39 -4.07
N GLU A 157 -33.12 -2.34 -4.99
CA GLU A 157 -32.56 -2.18 -6.33
C GLU A 157 -33.32 -1.05 -7.07
N GLY A 158 -32.60 -0.04 -7.55
CA GLY A 158 -33.18 1.13 -8.22
C GLY A 158 -33.49 2.34 -7.32
N ALA A 159 -33.43 2.21 -5.99
CA ALA A 159 -33.67 3.35 -5.08
C ALA A 159 -32.57 4.41 -5.14
N TRP A 160 -31.36 4.04 -5.56
CA TRP A 160 -30.18 4.87 -5.44
C TRP A 160 -30.22 6.16 -6.24
N THR A 161 -30.76 6.13 -7.46
CA THR A 161 -30.91 7.34 -8.29
C THR A 161 -31.80 8.40 -7.62
N PRO A 162 -33.06 8.08 -7.22
CA PRO A 162 -33.88 9.04 -6.49
C PRO A 162 -33.29 9.40 -5.12
N LEU A 163 -32.65 8.46 -4.43
CA LEU A 163 -31.99 8.71 -3.14
C LEU A 163 -30.88 9.76 -3.25
N ILE A 164 -29.99 9.64 -4.23
CA ILE A 164 -28.89 10.59 -4.46
C ILE A 164 -29.43 11.95 -4.88
N SER A 165 -30.46 11.97 -5.74
CA SER A 165 -31.14 13.21 -6.12
C SER A 165 -31.71 13.93 -4.89
N GLU A 166 -32.37 13.18 -4.01
CA GLU A 166 -32.98 13.73 -2.81
C GLU A 166 -31.93 14.14 -1.77
N VAL A 167 -30.85 13.39 -1.59
CA VAL A 167 -29.73 13.79 -0.72
C VAL A 167 -29.08 15.08 -1.24
N LYS A 168 -28.85 15.21 -2.56
CA LYS A 168 -28.35 16.45 -3.17
C LYS A 168 -29.29 17.63 -2.89
N ARG A 169 -30.61 17.39 -2.96
CA ARG A 169 -31.64 18.39 -2.65
C ARG A 169 -31.63 18.79 -1.17
N LEU A 170 -31.57 17.83 -0.26
CA LEU A 170 -31.52 18.06 1.19
C LEU A 170 -30.25 18.82 1.61
N LEU A 171 -29.09 18.45 1.08
CA LEU A 171 -27.85 19.18 1.32
C LEU A 171 -27.92 20.63 0.82
N ALA A 172 -28.59 20.87 -0.31
CA ALA A 172 -28.80 22.21 -0.83
C ALA A 172 -29.79 23.04 0.03
N ALA A 173 -30.82 22.39 0.57
CA ALA A 173 -31.89 23.03 1.34
C ALA A 173 -31.55 23.24 2.83
N ALA A 174 -30.60 22.47 3.38
CA ALA A 174 -30.19 22.57 4.77
C ALA A 174 -29.68 24.00 5.10
N PRO A 175 -30.22 24.72 6.08
CA PRO A 175 -29.77 26.06 6.40
C PRO A 175 -28.33 26.09 6.92
N ASP A 176 -27.94 25.11 7.75
CA ASP A 176 -26.66 25.05 8.46
C ASP A 176 -26.17 23.59 8.68
N ALA A 177 -25.00 23.46 9.29
CA ALA A 177 -24.41 22.17 9.65
C ALA A 177 -25.30 21.33 10.58
N ALA A 178 -26.03 21.96 11.50
CA ALA A 178 -26.88 21.25 12.47
C ALA A 178 -28.05 20.57 11.77
N ALA A 179 -28.68 21.25 10.81
CA ALA A 179 -29.72 20.67 9.97
C ALA A 179 -29.19 19.47 9.16
N VAL A 180 -27.99 19.58 8.57
CA VAL A 180 -27.38 18.44 7.86
C VAL A 180 -27.13 17.28 8.80
N ARG A 181 -26.61 17.54 10.01
CA ARG A 181 -26.38 16.50 11.03
C ARG A 181 -27.66 15.74 11.36
N VAL A 182 -28.73 16.47 11.67
CA VAL A 182 -30.02 15.88 12.00
C VAL A 182 -30.61 15.07 10.85
N MET A 183 -30.52 15.56 9.61
CA MET A 183 -31.16 14.91 8.46
C MET A 183 -30.37 13.74 7.90
N LEU A 184 -29.04 13.82 7.86
CA LEU A 184 -28.22 12.96 7.02
C LEU A 184 -27.09 12.25 7.76
N GLU A 185 -26.62 12.73 8.91
CA GLU A 185 -25.51 12.07 9.64
C GLU A 185 -25.80 10.60 9.98
N PRO A 186 -27.00 10.20 10.45
CA PRO A 186 -27.26 8.80 10.74
C PRO A 186 -27.26 7.93 9.47
N PHE A 187 -27.73 8.48 8.34
CA PHE A 187 -27.68 7.81 7.05
C PHE A 187 -26.24 7.66 6.54
N ILE A 188 -25.48 8.77 6.54
CA ILE A 188 -24.08 8.82 6.16
C ILE A 188 -23.31 7.81 7.03
N GLY A 189 -23.37 7.92 8.36
CA GLY A 189 -22.69 6.98 9.26
C GLY A 189 -23.03 5.50 9.03
N SER A 190 -24.30 5.19 8.74
CA SER A 190 -24.76 3.80 8.52
C SER A 190 -24.35 3.24 7.15
N VAL A 191 -24.40 4.04 6.08
CA VAL A 191 -23.98 3.61 4.74
C VAL A 191 -22.47 3.43 4.63
N LEU A 192 -21.72 4.15 5.46
CA LEU A 192 -20.25 4.15 5.46
C LEU A 192 -19.60 3.02 6.26
N LEU A 193 -20.37 2.29 7.06
CA LEU A 193 -19.89 1.14 7.79
C LEU A 193 -20.41 -0.11 7.09
N PRO A 194 -19.62 -0.75 6.19
CA PRO A 194 -19.94 -2.09 5.73
C PRO A 194 -19.86 -3.00 6.94
N THR A 195 -21.01 -3.20 7.58
CA THR A 195 -21.17 -4.21 8.61
C THR A 195 -21.28 -5.55 7.89
N PRO A 196 -20.60 -6.61 8.36
CA PRO A 196 -20.75 -7.96 7.80
C PRO A 196 -22.21 -8.44 7.82
N GLU A 197 -23.06 -7.79 8.61
CA GLU A 197 -24.50 -8.02 8.73
C GLU A 197 -25.33 -7.34 7.62
N ASN A 198 -24.72 -6.55 6.73
CA ASN A 198 -25.39 -5.90 5.60
C ASN A 198 -24.91 -6.39 4.22
N PRO A 199 -25.30 -7.60 3.81
CA PRO A 199 -24.94 -8.19 2.51
C PRO A 199 -25.71 -7.58 1.31
N LEU A 200 -26.51 -6.53 1.53
CA LEU A 200 -27.59 -6.14 0.62
C LEU A 200 -27.16 -5.35 -0.61
N VAL A 201 -25.89 -4.98 -0.76
CA VAL A 201 -25.43 -4.23 -1.93
C VAL A 201 -24.15 -4.87 -2.45
N SER A 202 -24.14 -5.22 -3.74
CA SER A 202 -22.91 -5.68 -4.41
C SER A 202 -21.81 -4.65 -4.18
N VAL A 203 -20.60 -5.13 -3.92
CA VAL A 203 -19.42 -4.31 -3.61
C VAL A 203 -19.29 -3.14 -4.60
N ASP A 204 -19.52 -3.40 -5.89
CA ASP A 204 -19.40 -2.41 -6.97
C ASP A 204 -20.49 -1.33 -6.94
N ALA A 205 -21.74 -1.69 -6.63
CA ALA A 205 -22.82 -0.72 -6.54
C ALA A 205 -22.57 0.23 -5.35
N THR A 206 -22.19 -0.31 -4.18
CA THR A 206 -21.83 0.49 -3.00
C THR A 206 -20.76 1.54 -3.32
N PHE A 207 -19.73 1.17 -4.10
CA PHE A 207 -18.67 2.11 -4.49
C PHE A 207 -19.16 3.25 -5.39
N LEU A 208 -19.98 2.94 -6.40
CA LEU A 208 -20.54 3.96 -7.30
C LEU A 208 -21.40 4.97 -6.53
N TRP A 209 -22.20 4.50 -5.58
CA TRP A 209 -23.06 5.37 -4.77
C TRP A 209 -22.29 6.18 -3.76
N LEU A 210 -21.32 5.56 -3.09
CA LEU A 210 -20.44 6.25 -2.17
C LEU A 210 -19.69 7.38 -2.88
N ARG A 211 -19.25 7.15 -4.12
CA ARG A 211 -18.64 8.18 -4.98
C ARG A 211 -19.60 9.36 -5.19
N GLU A 212 -20.84 9.11 -5.62
CA GLU A 212 -21.84 10.17 -5.86
C GLU A 212 -22.21 10.94 -4.60
N LEU A 213 -22.32 10.25 -3.45
CA LEU A 213 -22.57 10.88 -2.16
C LEU A 213 -21.41 11.79 -1.75
N VAL A 214 -20.16 11.31 -1.86
CA VAL A 214 -18.97 12.10 -1.55
C VAL A 214 -18.88 13.31 -2.49
N HIS A 215 -19.13 13.15 -3.79
CA HIS A 215 -19.20 14.28 -4.72
C HIS A 215 -20.28 15.30 -4.33
N ALA A 216 -21.47 14.84 -3.92
CA ALA A 216 -22.55 15.72 -3.48
C ALA A 216 -22.15 16.53 -2.24
N LEU A 217 -21.54 15.87 -1.24
CA LEU A 217 -21.04 16.49 -0.02
C LEU A 217 -19.96 17.53 -0.34
N LEU A 218 -18.97 17.18 -1.18
CA LEU A 218 -17.89 18.08 -1.55
C LEU A 218 -18.34 19.26 -2.41
N HIS A 219 -19.28 19.03 -3.34
CA HIS A 219 -19.87 20.11 -4.12
C HIS A 219 -20.56 21.14 -3.23
N GLN A 220 -21.34 20.68 -2.24
CA GLN A 220 -21.99 21.56 -1.29
C GLN A 220 -21.02 22.21 -0.32
N ALA A 221 -19.98 21.50 0.13
CA ALA A 221 -18.92 22.07 0.96
C ALA A 221 -18.26 23.28 0.27
N ARG A 222 -17.87 23.13 -1.02
CA ARG A 222 -17.30 24.23 -1.81
C ARG A 222 -18.26 25.39 -1.98
N LYS A 223 -19.53 25.10 -2.29
CA LYS A 223 -20.56 26.13 -2.46
C LYS A 223 -20.72 26.93 -1.16
N ARG A 224 -20.80 26.25 -0.02
CA ARG A 224 -20.94 26.87 1.30
C ARG A 224 -19.72 27.71 1.67
N ASP A 225 -18.54 27.20 1.38
CA ASP A 225 -17.28 27.91 1.62
C ASP A 225 -17.17 29.19 0.79
N SER A 226 -17.61 29.14 -0.48
CA SER A 226 -17.67 30.33 -1.36
C SER A 226 -18.69 31.37 -0.91
N THR A 227 -19.69 30.97 -0.13
CA THR A 227 -20.70 31.87 0.45
C THR A 227 -20.35 32.35 1.87
N GLY A 228 -19.19 31.94 2.42
CA GLY A 228 -18.73 32.31 3.76
C GLY A 228 -19.29 31.44 4.91
N ASP A 229 -20.07 30.40 4.61
CA ASP A 229 -20.60 29.45 5.61
C ASP A 229 -19.56 28.37 5.91
N HIS A 230 -18.45 28.80 6.50
CA HIS A 230 -17.26 27.99 6.77
C HIS A 230 -17.54 26.81 7.71
N ALA A 231 -18.43 26.98 8.70
CA ALA A 231 -18.77 25.92 9.65
C ALA A 231 -19.47 24.75 8.96
N THR A 232 -20.44 25.04 8.09
CA THR A 232 -21.15 24.02 7.31
C THR A 232 -20.24 23.40 6.27
N ALA A 233 -19.42 24.21 5.58
CA ALA A 233 -18.43 23.72 4.63
C ALA A 233 -17.46 22.72 5.27
N LYS A 234 -16.90 23.07 6.42
CA LYS A 234 -16.01 22.21 7.21
C LYS A 234 -16.68 20.88 7.56
N TYR A 235 -17.89 20.93 8.11
CA TYR A 235 -18.62 19.72 8.50
C TYR A 235 -18.92 18.79 7.32
N LEU A 236 -19.35 19.35 6.18
CA LEU A 236 -19.62 18.58 4.96
C LEU A 236 -18.34 17.93 4.42
N PHE A 237 -17.22 18.66 4.46
CA PHE A 237 -15.91 18.14 4.08
C PHE A 237 -15.45 17.01 5.01
N GLU A 238 -15.52 17.20 6.33
CA GLU A 238 -15.17 16.16 7.31
C GLU A 238 -16.04 14.90 7.17
N SER A 239 -17.32 15.08 6.84
CA SER A 239 -18.24 13.97 6.58
C SER A 239 -17.82 13.19 5.33
N ALA A 240 -17.50 13.88 4.24
CA ALA A 240 -16.97 13.28 3.01
C ALA A 240 -15.60 12.61 3.23
N TRP A 241 -14.74 13.22 4.05
CA TRP A 241 -13.43 12.67 4.43
C TRP A 241 -13.57 11.39 5.25
N SER A 242 -14.40 11.42 6.29
CA SER A 242 -14.66 10.26 7.14
C SER A 242 -15.32 9.14 6.35
N ALA A 243 -16.17 9.46 5.38
CA ALA A 243 -16.77 8.49 4.46
C ALA A 243 -15.70 7.69 3.72
N LEU A 244 -14.71 8.40 3.20
CA LEU A 244 -13.63 7.82 2.44
C LEU A 244 -12.72 6.93 3.27
N ARG A 245 -12.30 7.41 4.46
CA ARG A 245 -11.40 6.64 5.33
C ARG A 245 -12.02 5.34 5.87
N LYS A 246 -13.34 5.27 5.96
CA LYS A 246 -14.07 4.08 6.43
C LYS A 246 -14.41 3.11 5.30
N ALA A 247 -14.29 3.53 4.04
CA ALA A 247 -14.60 2.66 2.93
C ALA A 247 -13.58 1.51 2.86
N PRO A 248 -14.05 0.27 2.63
CA PRO A 248 -13.18 -0.88 2.59
C PRO A 248 -12.26 -0.78 1.38
N LEU A 249 -10.95 -0.89 1.60
CA LEU A 249 -9.97 -1.08 0.53
C LEU A 249 -10.14 -2.51 -0.02
N THR A 250 -11.01 -2.68 -1.00
CA THR A 250 -11.18 -3.98 -1.65
C THR A 250 -9.97 -4.24 -2.54
N SER A 251 -9.38 -5.43 -2.44
CA SER A 251 -8.15 -5.83 -3.13
C SER A 251 -8.36 -6.14 -4.62
N GLY A 252 -9.14 -5.33 -5.33
CA GLY A 252 -9.41 -5.44 -6.76
C GLY A 252 -9.39 -4.06 -7.41
N GLY A 253 -9.03 -3.99 -8.70
CA GLY A 253 -8.76 -2.73 -9.42
C GLY A 253 -9.90 -1.69 -9.44
N VAL A 254 -11.11 -2.03 -8.98
CA VAL A 254 -12.21 -1.07 -8.76
C VAL A 254 -12.00 -0.23 -7.50
N GLY A 255 -11.51 -0.84 -6.40
CA GLY A 255 -11.22 -0.17 -5.13
C GLY A 255 -10.04 0.80 -5.24
N GLU A 256 -9.01 0.44 -6.01
CA GLU A 256 -7.90 1.35 -6.36
C GLU A 256 -8.43 2.58 -7.10
N ARG A 257 -9.10 2.39 -8.25
CA ARG A 257 -9.67 3.49 -9.05
C ARG A 257 -10.61 4.40 -8.26
N TRP A 258 -11.37 3.83 -7.32
CA TRP A 258 -12.27 4.58 -6.47
C TRP A 258 -11.52 5.47 -5.46
N THR A 259 -10.50 4.92 -4.79
CA THR A 259 -9.66 5.70 -3.87
C THR A 259 -9.02 6.89 -4.59
N TYR A 260 -8.55 6.69 -5.83
CA TYR A 260 -7.99 7.75 -6.67
C TYR A 260 -8.99 8.83 -7.07
N LEU A 261 -10.13 8.46 -7.67
CA LEU A 261 -11.12 9.44 -8.17
C LEU A 261 -11.69 10.28 -7.05
N THR A 262 -11.80 9.69 -5.86
CA THR A 262 -12.38 10.38 -4.72
C THR A 262 -11.33 11.21 -3.97
N ALA A 263 -10.07 10.75 -3.90
CA ALA A 263 -8.96 11.59 -3.44
C ALA A 263 -8.78 12.84 -4.32
N ASP A 264 -8.90 12.71 -5.65
CA ASP A 264 -8.89 13.85 -6.57
C ASP A 264 -9.99 14.87 -6.25
N SER A 265 -11.19 14.39 -5.96
CA SER A 265 -12.34 15.26 -5.63
C SER A 265 -12.15 16.04 -4.34
N LEU A 266 -11.54 15.41 -3.33
CA LEU A 266 -11.17 16.04 -2.07
C LEU A 266 -10.07 17.07 -2.26
N VAL A 267 -9.00 16.70 -2.98
CA VAL A 267 -7.87 17.58 -3.28
C VAL A 267 -8.39 18.82 -3.98
N ARG A 268 -9.18 18.67 -5.05
CA ARG A 268 -9.81 19.80 -5.74
C ARG A 268 -10.72 20.61 -4.82
N ALA A 269 -11.37 20.00 -3.81
CA ALA A 269 -12.23 20.75 -2.90
C ALA A 269 -11.44 21.70 -2.00
N VAL A 270 -10.22 21.30 -1.64
CA VAL A 270 -9.30 22.13 -0.87
C VAL A 270 -8.51 23.08 -1.76
N VAL A 271 -8.06 22.65 -2.94
CA VAL A 271 -7.28 23.47 -3.87
C VAL A 271 -8.12 24.57 -4.53
N ASP A 272 -9.38 24.27 -4.87
CA ASP A 272 -10.31 25.25 -5.47
C ASP A 272 -10.90 26.22 -4.43
N SER A 273 -10.62 26.01 -3.14
CA SER A 273 -11.05 26.91 -2.07
C SER A 273 -10.28 28.23 -2.17
N ARG A 274 -10.90 29.23 -2.80
CA ARG A 274 -10.29 30.57 -3.02
C ARG A 274 -10.54 31.56 -1.89
N SER A 275 -11.39 31.22 -0.92
CA SER A 275 -11.75 32.12 0.18
C SER A 275 -10.56 32.23 1.15
N PRO A 276 -9.95 33.41 1.33
CA PRO A 276 -8.95 33.61 2.37
C PRO A 276 -9.57 33.29 3.74
N GLY A 277 -8.89 32.48 4.54
CA GLY A 277 -9.42 31.99 5.82
C GLY A 277 -10.34 30.76 5.71
N SER A 278 -10.49 30.14 4.54
CA SER A 278 -11.27 28.90 4.42
C SER A 278 -10.74 27.81 5.35
N PRO A 279 -11.61 27.18 6.17
CA PRO A 279 -11.21 26.07 7.01
C PRO A 279 -10.82 24.84 6.20
N LEU A 280 -11.18 24.77 4.91
CA LEU A 280 -10.83 23.65 4.04
C LEU A 280 -9.32 23.61 3.76
N LEU A 281 -8.67 24.77 3.65
CA LEU A 281 -7.21 24.86 3.47
C LEU A 281 -6.44 24.27 4.67
N ALA A 282 -7.01 24.32 5.88
CA ALA A 282 -6.41 23.71 7.07
C ALA A 282 -6.33 22.17 6.97
N TYR A 283 -7.09 21.53 6.07
CA TYR A 283 -7.01 20.09 5.83
C TYR A 283 -5.92 19.72 4.83
N ALA A 284 -5.35 20.66 4.07
CA ALA A 284 -4.32 20.37 3.06
C ALA A 284 -3.15 19.50 3.59
N PRO A 285 -2.62 19.69 4.81
CA PRO A 285 -1.55 18.84 5.36
C PRO A 285 -2.00 17.39 5.59
N VAL A 286 -3.19 17.21 6.17
CA VAL A 286 -3.76 15.88 6.48
C VAL A 286 -4.11 15.15 5.18
N LEU A 287 -4.64 15.91 4.22
CA LEU A 287 -4.87 15.47 2.86
C LEU A 287 -3.60 14.99 2.18
N PHE A 288 -2.52 15.76 2.33
CA PHE A 288 -1.24 15.44 1.75
C PHE A 288 -0.72 14.10 2.29
N THR A 289 -0.78 13.88 3.61
CA THR A 289 -0.35 12.62 4.22
C THR A 289 -1.21 11.43 3.78
N ASP A 290 -2.52 11.60 3.66
CA ASP A 290 -3.42 10.52 3.24
C ASP A 290 -3.22 10.18 1.75
N VAL A 291 -3.09 11.18 0.87
CA VAL A 291 -2.76 10.98 -0.55
C VAL A 291 -1.37 10.36 -0.71
N LEU A 292 -0.40 10.73 0.14
CA LEU A 292 0.93 10.14 0.14
C LEU A 292 0.90 8.68 0.56
N SER A 293 0.10 8.32 1.56
CA SER A 293 -0.11 6.93 1.96
C SER A 293 -0.69 6.11 0.79
N VAL A 294 -1.72 6.64 0.12
CA VAL A 294 -2.30 6.00 -1.07
C VAL A 294 -1.26 5.83 -2.17
N ALA A 295 -0.43 6.85 -2.42
CA ALA A 295 0.65 6.77 -3.41
C ALA A 295 1.66 5.66 -3.06
N CYS A 296 2.02 5.52 -1.78
CA CYS A 296 2.90 4.45 -1.30
C CYS A 296 2.29 3.05 -1.52
N ASP A 297 1.00 2.88 -1.21
CA ASP A 297 0.29 1.61 -1.36
C ASP A 297 0.16 1.20 -2.83
N VAL A 298 -0.25 2.14 -3.68
CA VAL A 298 -0.26 2.02 -5.13
C VAL A 298 1.10 1.55 -5.64
N ARG A 299 2.18 2.18 -5.14
CA ARG A 299 3.52 1.84 -5.59
C ARG A 299 3.90 0.42 -5.17
N ALA A 300 3.55 0.03 -3.95
CA ALA A 300 3.77 -1.32 -3.45
C ALA A 300 3.06 -2.38 -4.30
N GLN A 301 1.90 -2.03 -4.87
CA GLN A 301 1.11 -2.86 -5.78
C GLN A 301 1.58 -2.80 -7.24
N GLY A 302 2.52 -1.90 -7.58
CA GLY A 302 3.06 -1.74 -8.94
C GLY A 302 2.23 -0.83 -9.86
N GLY A 303 1.35 0.00 -9.30
CA GLY A 303 0.56 0.98 -10.04
C GLY A 303 1.36 2.21 -10.52
N VAL A 304 0.73 3.01 -11.38
CA VAL A 304 1.29 4.27 -11.94
C VAL A 304 1.05 5.42 -10.97
N LEU A 305 2.08 6.22 -10.69
CA LEU A 305 2.03 7.28 -9.66
C LEU A 305 1.64 8.67 -10.19
N SER A 306 1.62 8.87 -11.50
CA SER A 306 1.47 10.20 -12.13
C SER A 306 0.37 11.06 -11.49
N ARG A 307 -0.85 10.50 -11.35
CA ARG A 307 -1.97 11.26 -10.78
C ARG A 307 -1.79 11.55 -9.30
N CYS A 308 -1.28 10.62 -8.50
CA CYS A 308 -0.97 10.87 -7.09
C CYS A 308 0.04 12.01 -6.94
N LEU A 309 1.08 12.01 -7.76
CA LEU A 309 2.13 13.04 -7.70
C LEU A 309 1.59 14.42 -8.12
N GLU A 310 0.72 14.48 -9.13
CA GLU A 310 0.01 15.72 -9.51
C GLU A 310 -0.83 16.26 -8.34
N LEU A 311 -1.60 15.39 -7.68
CA LEU A 311 -2.44 15.77 -6.53
C LEU A 311 -1.59 16.24 -5.33
N LEU A 312 -0.49 15.55 -5.03
CA LEU A 312 0.44 15.98 -3.98
C LEU A 312 1.05 17.37 -4.30
N ALA A 313 1.39 17.62 -5.57
CA ALA A 313 1.90 18.92 -5.99
C ALA A 313 0.85 20.03 -5.96
N GLU A 314 -0.41 19.72 -6.26
CA GLU A 314 -1.53 20.65 -6.11
C GLU A 314 -1.78 20.98 -4.62
N LEU A 315 -1.84 19.96 -3.76
CA LEU A 315 -2.02 20.14 -2.32
C LEU A 315 -0.88 20.96 -1.70
N HIS A 316 0.36 20.65 -2.06
CA HIS A 316 1.52 21.40 -1.56
C HIS A 316 1.48 22.88 -1.98
N ARG A 317 1.06 23.18 -3.22
CA ARG A 317 0.88 24.56 -3.68
C ARG A 317 -0.24 25.28 -2.93
N ALA A 318 -1.39 24.63 -2.75
CA ALA A 318 -2.51 25.20 -1.99
C ALA A 318 -2.12 25.45 -0.53
N TRP A 319 -1.34 24.54 0.05
CA TRP A 319 -0.80 24.68 1.39
C TRP A 319 0.12 25.90 1.54
N GLY A 320 1.06 26.10 0.63
CA GLY A 320 1.97 27.25 0.65
C GLY A 320 1.26 28.59 0.44
N ALA A 321 0.19 28.62 -0.38
CA ALA A 321 -0.57 29.85 -0.66
C ALA A 321 -1.33 30.39 0.56
N GLY A 322 -1.81 29.51 1.44
CA GLY A 322 -2.59 29.90 2.63
C GLY A 322 -1.81 30.71 3.67
N GLY A 323 -0.47 30.61 3.69
CA GLY A 323 0.37 31.29 4.70
C GLY A 323 0.84 32.70 4.33
N ALA A 324 0.66 33.14 3.07
CA ALA A 324 1.29 34.36 2.56
C ALA A 324 0.37 35.60 2.55
N GLN A 325 -0.92 35.48 2.82
CA GLN A 325 -1.90 36.56 2.58
C GLN A 325 -2.30 37.40 3.79
N ASP A 326 -1.96 37.02 5.02
CA ASP A 326 -2.20 37.88 6.19
C ASP A 326 -1.08 38.93 6.31
N GLY A 327 -1.16 39.95 5.45
CA GLY A 327 -0.28 41.13 5.40
C GLY A 327 -0.43 42.09 6.59
N ALA A 328 -0.84 41.61 7.77
CA ALA A 328 -0.74 42.37 9.00
C ALA A 328 0.69 42.22 9.54
N GLN A 329 1.41 43.34 9.59
CA GLN A 329 2.84 43.50 9.91
C GLN A 329 3.32 42.98 11.28
N ASP A 330 2.51 42.24 12.04
CA ASP A 330 2.99 41.55 13.22
C ASP A 330 3.56 40.20 12.79
N ALA A 331 4.85 40.00 13.05
CA ALA A 331 5.71 38.89 12.64
C ALA A 331 5.30 37.51 13.22
N ALA A 332 4.02 37.15 13.13
CA ALA A 332 3.53 35.81 13.35
C ALA A 332 3.94 34.95 12.15
N LYS A 333 5.03 34.22 12.35
CA LYS A 333 5.54 33.14 11.49
C LYS A 333 4.35 32.40 10.85
N PRO A 334 4.31 32.22 9.51
CA PRO A 334 3.21 31.50 8.84
C PRO A 334 2.98 30.20 9.60
N ALA A 335 1.71 29.88 9.90
CA ALA A 335 1.34 28.71 10.68
C ALA A 335 2.08 27.49 10.12
N GLY A 336 3.17 27.13 10.80
CA GLY A 336 4.13 26.18 10.28
C GLY A 336 3.45 24.86 10.05
N ILE A 337 3.96 24.11 9.08
CA ILE A 337 3.53 22.73 8.89
C ILE A 337 3.56 22.02 10.25
N PRO A 338 2.46 21.36 10.70
CA PRO A 338 2.54 20.57 11.91
C PRO A 338 3.67 19.55 11.71
N ASN A 339 4.69 19.61 12.57
CA ASN A 339 5.96 18.87 12.36
C ASN A 339 5.71 17.41 11.97
N GLY A 340 4.75 16.74 12.60
CA GLY A 340 4.41 15.34 12.27
C GLY A 340 3.94 15.11 10.83
N ALA A 341 3.22 16.06 10.21
CA ALA A 341 2.80 15.93 8.81
C ALA A 341 3.98 16.09 7.85
N ALA A 342 4.90 17.02 8.14
CA ALA A 342 6.12 17.17 7.35
C ALA A 342 7.06 15.99 7.48
N GLU A 343 7.25 15.47 8.68
CA GLU A 343 8.09 14.29 8.92
C GLU A 343 7.53 13.08 8.16
N THR A 344 6.22 12.87 8.23
CA THR A 344 5.52 11.84 7.44
C THR A 344 5.68 12.07 5.94
N ALA A 345 5.57 13.33 5.49
CA ALA A 345 5.76 13.71 4.10
C ALA A 345 7.17 13.39 3.61
N VAL A 346 8.19 13.75 4.38
CA VAL A 346 9.59 13.50 4.09
C VAL A 346 9.86 12.00 3.98
N VAL A 347 9.37 11.20 4.94
CA VAL A 347 9.54 9.73 4.91
C VAL A 347 8.80 9.10 3.73
N GLY A 348 7.55 9.47 3.47
CA GLY A 348 6.77 8.90 2.38
C GLY A 348 7.31 9.29 1.01
N LEU A 349 7.69 10.55 0.80
CA LEU A 349 8.33 11.00 -0.46
C LEU A 349 9.70 10.34 -0.65
N SER A 350 10.47 10.15 0.42
CA SER A 350 11.72 9.39 0.41
C SER A 350 11.51 7.94 -0.06
N PHE A 351 10.48 7.27 0.46
CA PHE A 351 10.09 5.93 0.03
C PHE A 351 9.64 5.89 -1.44
N LEU A 352 8.83 6.85 -1.87
CA LEU A 352 8.39 6.96 -3.27
C LEU A 352 9.57 7.19 -4.21
N LEU A 353 10.51 8.05 -3.82
CA LEU A 353 11.70 8.33 -4.61
C LEU A 353 12.58 7.08 -4.73
N TRP A 354 12.78 6.37 -3.63
CA TRP A 354 13.52 5.11 -3.59
C TRP A 354 12.88 3.99 -4.44
N THR A 355 11.57 4.03 -4.57
CA THR A 355 10.81 3.02 -5.32
C THR A 355 10.46 3.47 -6.73
N SER A 356 10.72 4.71 -7.12
CA SER A 356 10.43 5.25 -8.45
C SER A 356 11.23 4.53 -9.54
N CYS A 357 10.67 4.47 -10.74
CA CYS A 357 11.26 3.78 -11.89
C CYS A 357 11.32 4.68 -13.13
N SER A 358 10.97 5.96 -13.01
CA SER A 358 10.99 6.89 -14.14
C SER A 358 11.58 8.22 -13.71
N ALA A 359 12.44 8.78 -14.56
CA ALA A 359 13.05 10.09 -14.33
C ALA A 359 12.00 11.19 -14.10
N GLY A 360 10.84 11.11 -14.78
CA GLY A 360 9.73 12.05 -14.60
C GLY A 360 9.13 12.00 -13.19
N GLU A 361 8.82 10.81 -12.68
CA GLU A 361 8.33 10.64 -11.30
C GLU A 361 9.39 11.09 -10.29
N SER A 362 10.65 10.66 -10.46
CA SER A 362 11.77 11.03 -9.60
C SER A 362 11.96 12.55 -9.52
N ARG A 363 11.81 13.27 -10.64
CA ARG A 363 11.89 14.73 -10.69
C ARG A 363 10.78 15.39 -9.87
N ILE A 364 9.53 14.95 -10.05
CA ILE A 364 8.38 15.51 -9.31
C ILE A 364 8.53 15.24 -7.81
N ILE A 365 8.87 14.01 -7.43
CA ILE A 365 9.04 13.62 -6.02
C ILE A 365 10.18 14.41 -5.38
N THR A 366 11.31 14.57 -6.08
CA THR A 366 12.45 15.37 -5.60
C THR A 366 12.06 16.84 -5.42
N GLY A 367 11.35 17.42 -6.38
CA GLY A 367 10.82 18.78 -6.27
C GLY A 367 9.88 18.96 -5.07
N LEU A 368 8.95 18.02 -4.86
CA LEU A 368 8.06 18.03 -3.70
C LEU A 368 8.82 17.90 -2.39
N LEU A 369 9.80 17.01 -2.33
CA LEU A 369 10.63 16.79 -1.15
C LEU A 369 11.42 18.05 -0.79
N GLY A 370 12.06 18.68 -1.77
CA GLY A 370 12.79 19.94 -1.56
C GLY A 370 11.89 21.09 -1.11
N GLN A 371 10.63 21.14 -1.56
CA GLN A 371 9.69 22.13 -1.09
C GLN A 371 9.19 21.85 0.33
N VAL A 372 8.82 20.60 0.64
CA VAL A 372 8.41 20.19 1.99
C VAL A 372 9.51 20.51 2.99
N VAL A 373 10.76 20.14 2.70
CA VAL A 373 11.91 20.40 3.57
C VAL A 373 12.14 21.89 3.81
N ARG A 374 12.02 22.73 2.77
CA ARG A 374 12.16 24.20 2.90
C ARG A 374 11.08 24.82 3.80
N GLN A 375 9.84 24.35 3.70
CA GLN A 375 8.69 25.00 4.35
C GLN A 375 8.41 24.51 5.78
N SER A 376 8.83 23.29 6.12
CA SER A 376 8.36 22.62 7.33
C SER A 376 9.23 22.78 8.57
N GLY A 377 10.45 23.31 8.44
CA GLY A 377 11.40 23.31 9.55
C GLY A 377 11.72 21.90 10.08
N VAL A 378 11.59 20.87 9.23
CA VAL A 378 11.85 19.47 9.57
C VAL A 378 13.23 19.33 10.22
N THR A 379 13.27 18.55 11.30
CA THR A 379 14.48 18.30 12.07
C THR A 379 15.51 17.52 11.24
N GLY A 380 16.79 17.72 11.54
CA GLY A 380 17.88 17.19 10.71
C GLY A 380 17.91 15.66 10.54
N TYR A 381 17.27 14.90 11.44
CA TYR A 381 17.17 13.44 11.31
C TYR A 381 16.30 13.01 10.11
N TYR A 382 15.14 13.64 9.90
CA TYR A 382 14.26 13.27 8.79
C TYR A 382 14.77 13.83 7.46
N ALA A 383 15.38 15.02 7.47
CA ALA A 383 16.07 15.56 6.30
C ALA A 383 17.21 14.62 5.85
N ALA A 384 17.96 14.04 6.79
CA ALA A 384 18.98 13.04 6.50
C ALA A 384 18.44 11.76 5.82
N LEU A 385 17.24 11.30 6.22
CA LEU A 385 16.58 10.15 5.59
C LEU A 385 16.21 10.41 4.12
N ALA A 386 15.90 11.66 3.77
CA ALA A 386 15.60 12.08 2.41
C ALA A 386 16.83 12.17 1.50
N TYR A 387 18.02 12.33 2.09
CA TYR A 387 19.26 12.50 1.33
C TYR A 387 19.55 11.30 0.42
N LEU A 388 19.34 10.09 0.93
CA LEU A 388 19.71 8.86 0.23
C LEU A 388 18.85 8.52 -0.99
N PRO A 389 17.52 8.59 -0.91
CA PRO A 389 16.68 8.47 -2.09
C PRO A 389 16.99 9.53 -3.14
N VAL A 390 17.26 10.78 -2.74
CA VAL A 390 17.65 11.84 -3.68
C VAL A 390 18.98 11.55 -4.35
N LEU A 391 19.98 11.07 -3.60
CA LEU A 391 21.25 10.63 -4.17
C LEU A 391 21.10 9.44 -5.12
N SER A 392 20.16 8.52 -4.85
CA SER A 392 19.88 7.38 -5.73
C SER A 392 19.23 7.80 -7.05
N ALA A 393 18.49 8.93 -7.05
CA ALA A 393 17.81 9.46 -8.22
C ALA A 393 18.71 10.36 -9.10
N LEU A 394 19.85 10.84 -8.59
CA LEU A 394 20.82 11.68 -9.31
C LEU A 394 21.28 11.17 -10.68
N PRO A 395 21.55 9.86 -10.93
CA PRO A 395 21.97 9.40 -12.25
C PRO A 395 20.94 9.70 -13.35
N GLU A 396 19.66 9.71 -12.97
CA GLU A 396 18.52 9.93 -13.87
C GLU A 396 18.18 11.42 -14.01
N LEU A 397 18.64 12.24 -13.07
CA LEU A 397 18.26 13.64 -12.91
C LEU A 397 19.50 14.54 -13.00
N ARG A 398 19.93 14.89 -14.22
CA ARG A 398 21.00 15.89 -14.47
C ARG A 398 20.45 17.32 -14.41
N ASP A 399 19.76 17.65 -13.33
CA ASP A 399 18.81 18.77 -13.31
C ASP A 399 19.04 19.70 -12.11
N GLU A 400 18.89 21.00 -12.32
CA GLU A 400 19.01 22.06 -11.29
C GLU A 400 18.10 21.79 -10.07
N VAL A 401 16.94 21.19 -10.29
CA VAL A 401 15.97 20.82 -9.23
C VAL A 401 16.57 19.89 -8.17
N VAL A 402 17.47 18.99 -8.57
CA VAL A 402 18.11 18.06 -7.62
C VAL A 402 19.16 18.79 -6.80
N ALA A 403 19.97 19.64 -7.44
CA ALA A 403 20.95 20.47 -6.74
C ALA A 403 20.27 21.36 -5.69
N GLU A 404 19.19 22.06 -6.07
CA GLU A 404 18.39 22.85 -5.13
C GLU A 404 17.82 22.03 -3.98
N THR A 405 17.34 20.82 -4.27
CA THR A 405 16.76 19.94 -3.25
C THR A 405 17.83 19.43 -2.29
N LEU A 406 19.01 19.08 -2.79
CA LEU A 406 20.14 18.68 -1.94
C LEU A 406 20.61 19.83 -1.06
N VAL A 407 20.70 21.05 -1.59
CA VAL A 407 21.02 22.25 -0.80
C VAL A 407 19.97 22.49 0.29
N ALA A 408 18.68 22.36 -0.05
CA ALA A 408 17.61 22.48 0.94
C ALA A 408 17.68 21.42 2.05
N ILE A 409 17.99 20.17 1.68
CA ILE A 409 18.18 19.07 2.64
C ILE A 409 19.41 19.32 3.52
N GLU A 410 20.52 19.80 2.95
CA GLU A 410 21.75 20.11 3.67
C GLU A 410 21.54 21.26 4.65
N GLU A 411 20.84 22.33 4.23
CA GLU A 411 20.50 23.45 5.09
C GLU A 411 19.58 23.02 6.25
N ALA A 412 18.57 22.18 5.97
CA ALA A 412 17.68 21.64 7.00
C ALA A 412 18.41 20.67 7.95
N ALA A 413 19.32 19.84 7.44
CA ALA A 413 20.13 18.93 8.24
C ALA A 413 21.14 19.66 9.15
N SER A 414 21.60 20.84 8.72
CA SER A 414 22.55 21.68 9.45
C SER A 414 21.91 22.53 10.54
N LYS A 415 20.58 22.72 10.51
CA LYS A 415 19.86 23.44 11.56
C LYS A 415 19.88 22.61 12.85
N PRO A 416 20.46 23.12 13.96
CA PRO A 416 20.46 22.41 15.24
C PRO A 416 19.01 22.15 15.65
N ALA A 417 18.68 20.90 15.98
CA ALA A 417 17.35 20.54 16.41
C ALA A 417 16.96 21.39 17.63
N ALA A 418 16.05 22.35 17.45
CA ALA A 418 15.55 23.20 18.54
C ALA A 418 14.83 22.39 19.63
N CYS A 419 14.56 21.10 19.41
CA CYS A 419 14.12 20.12 20.40
C CYS A 419 15.26 19.65 21.33
N ALA A 420 16.14 20.56 21.78
CA ALA A 420 17.19 20.31 22.77
C ALA A 420 16.63 20.21 24.21
N GLY A 421 15.50 19.52 24.37
CA GLY A 421 14.93 19.12 25.66
C GLY A 421 15.20 17.67 26.03
N GLN A 422 15.83 16.88 25.14
CA GLN A 422 16.30 15.52 25.47
C GLN A 422 17.84 15.50 25.53
N PRO A 423 18.44 15.29 26.72
CA PRO A 423 19.87 15.50 26.95
C PRO A 423 20.82 14.43 26.37
N ASN A 424 20.34 13.45 25.60
CA ASN A 424 21.18 12.30 25.19
C ASN A 424 21.31 12.08 23.66
N GLY A 425 20.86 13.01 22.80
CA GLY A 425 20.97 12.89 21.33
C GLY A 425 22.02 13.83 20.74
N THR A 426 23.20 13.30 20.43
CA THR A 426 24.44 14.00 20.08
C THR A 426 24.36 14.97 18.87
N PRO A 427 24.47 16.30 19.08
CA PRO A 427 24.58 17.28 17.97
C PRO A 427 25.80 17.06 17.07
N GLY A 428 26.84 16.38 17.55
CA GLY A 428 28.02 16.01 16.75
C GLY A 428 27.75 15.03 15.61
N THR A 429 26.76 14.14 15.75
CA THR A 429 26.42 13.15 14.71
C THR A 429 25.79 13.79 13.48
N LEU A 430 24.93 14.80 13.67
CA LEU A 430 24.25 15.49 12.56
C LEU A 430 25.20 16.39 11.78
N SER A 431 26.09 17.11 12.46
CA SER A 431 27.19 17.86 11.84
C SER A 431 28.10 16.92 11.02
N SER A 432 28.49 15.77 11.59
CA SER A 432 29.31 14.79 10.87
C SER A 432 28.60 14.21 9.64
N LEU A 433 27.28 14.06 9.71
CA LEU A 433 26.46 13.53 8.62
C LEU A 433 26.32 14.55 7.48
N ALA A 434 26.07 15.82 7.78
CA ALA A 434 26.04 16.90 6.80
C ALA A 434 27.41 17.09 6.12
N THR A 435 28.50 17.07 6.88
CA THR A 435 29.86 17.17 6.31
C THR A 435 30.21 15.94 5.45
N THR A 436 29.80 14.75 5.87
CA THR A 436 30.02 13.52 5.09
C THR A 436 29.13 13.49 3.85
N ALA A 437 27.90 13.96 3.95
CA ALA A 437 26.96 14.12 2.84
C ALA A 437 27.50 15.09 1.77
N ALA A 438 28.00 16.26 2.18
CA ALA A 438 28.66 17.22 1.28
C ALA A 438 29.95 16.65 0.67
N HIS A 439 30.72 15.88 1.45
CA HIS A 439 31.92 15.21 0.94
C HIS A 439 31.58 14.10 -0.07
N ILE A 440 30.50 13.34 0.13
CA ILE A 440 30.01 12.32 -0.82
C ILE A 440 29.57 12.97 -2.13
N VAL A 441 28.91 14.14 -2.09
CA VAL A 441 28.53 14.89 -3.30
C VAL A 441 29.78 15.35 -4.06
N ARG A 442 30.78 15.92 -3.37
CA ARG A 442 32.05 16.31 -4.00
C ARG A 442 32.82 15.12 -4.58
N LEU A 443 32.93 14.03 -3.82
CA LEU A 443 33.58 12.80 -4.29
C LEU A 443 32.84 12.17 -5.48
N ARG A 444 31.53 12.39 -5.62
CA ARG A 444 30.78 11.89 -6.77
C ARG A 444 31.14 12.63 -8.06
N ASP A 445 31.38 13.94 -7.98
CA ASP A 445 31.77 14.76 -9.13
C ASP A 445 33.22 14.51 -9.57
N GLU A 446 34.08 14.05 -8.66
CA GLU A 446 35.51 13.84 -8.90
C GLU A 446 35.89 12.36 -9.14
N ASP A 447 35.35 11.41 -8.36
CA ASP A 447 35.55 9.96 -8.48
C ASP A 447 34.57 9.16 -7.60
N ILE A 448 33.42 8.77 -8.16
CA ILE A 448 32.35 7.96 -7.52
C ILE A 448 32.87 6.74 -6.75
N THR A 449 34.03 6.24 -7.13
CA THR A 449 34.53 5.00 -6.58
C THR A 449 35.04 5.15 -5.13
N GLN A 450 35.35 6.36 -4.67
CA GLN A 450 35.88 6.64 -3.31
C GLN A 450 34.78 6.83 -2.24
N VAL A 451 33.51 6.88 -2.66
CA VAL A 451 32.36 7.13 -1.76
C VAL A 451 32.28 6.13 -0.59
N PRO A 452 32.47 4.81 -0.77
CA PRO A 452 32.43 3.85 0.34
C PRO A 452 33.52 4.07 1.40
N ASP A 453 34.69 4.56 0.99
CA ASP A 453 35.80 4.82 1.91
C ASP A 453 35.54 6.09 2.73
N ALA A 454 34.88 7.10 2.14
CA ALA A 454 34.42 8.28 2.87
C ALA A 454 33.35 7.94 3.93
N LEU A 455 32.47 6.97 3.64
CA LEU A 455 31.45 6.48 4.57
C LEU A 455 32.03 5.76 5.80
N SER A 456 33.32 5.38 5.77
CA SER A 456 34.02 4.79 6.92
C SER A 456 34.12 5.73 8.14
N ARG A 457 33.87 7.03 7.95
CA ARG A 457 33.86 8.03 9.04
C ARG A 457 32.52 8.13 9.77
N LEU A 458 31.45 7.57 9.19
CA LEU A 458 30.11 7.57 9.80
C LEU A 458 29.98 6.51 10.89
N SER A 459 29.03 6.71 11.80
CA SER A 459 28.61 5.66 12.72
C SER A 459 28.16 4.39 11.98
N PRO A 460 28.27 3.19 12.58
CA PRO A 460 27.96 1.92 11.93
C PRO A 460 26.57 1.86 11.29
N SER A 461 25.54 2.34 11.99
CA SER A 461 24.14 2.32 11.51
C SER A 461 23.94 3.17 10.27
N TRP A 462 24.54 4.37 10.23
CA TRP A 462 24.48 5.24 9.05
C TRP A 462 25.27 4.62 7.89
N ARG A 463 26.47 4.11 8.13
CA ARG A 463 27.28 3.47 7.10
C ARG A 463 26.57 2.28 6.45
N GLN A 464 25.88 1.46 7.23
CA GLN A 464 25.05 0.36 6.76
C GLN A 464 23.90 0.85 5.87
N LEU A 465 23.23 1.93 6.29
CA LEU A 465 22.11 2.53 5.57
C LEU A 465 22.59 3.14 4.23
N PHE A 466 23.69 3.88 4.24
CA PHE A 466 24.30 4.47 3.04
C PHE A 466 24.82 3.41 2.06
N ASN A 467 25.56 2.41 2.53
CA ASN A 467 26.02 1.34 1.64
C ASN A 467 24.85 0.53 1.09
N SER A 468 23.76 0.34 1.86
CA SER A 468 22.54 -0.32 1.36
C SER A 468 21.86 0.47 0.24
N ALA A 469 21.93 1.80 0.27
CA ALA A 469 21.46 2.66 -0.81
C ALA A 469 22.36 2.60 -2.05
N LEU A 470 23.67 2.58 -1.86
CA LEU A 470 24.63 2.45 -2.96
C LEU A 470 24.53 1.11 -3.70
N LEU A 471 23.85 0.10 -3.14
CA LEU A 471 23.52 -1.14 -3.85
C LEU A 471 22.52 -0.94 -5.00
N LEU A 472 21.83 0.19 -5.05
CA LEU A 472 20.88 0.54 -6.10
C LEU A 472 21.49 1.49 -7.16
N ASP A 473 22.76 1.85 -7.02
CA ASP A 473 23.45 2.71 -7.99
C ASP A 473 23.49 2.05 -9.39
N THR A 474 23.44 2.86 -10.45
CA THR A 474 23.53 2.36 -11.82
C THR A 474 24.92 1.78 -12.13
N VAL A 475 25.95 2.25 -11.43
CA VAL A 475 27.35 1.85 -11.65
C VAL A 475 27.67 0.55 -10.91
N GLU A 476 28.10 -0.48 -11.64
CA GLU A 476 28.43 -1.81 -11.09
C GLU A 476 29.61 -1.77 -10.10
N SER A 477 30.63 -0.96 -10.35
CA SER A 477 31.81 -0.83 -9.48
C SER A 477 31.43 -0.27 -8.10
N THR A 478 30.57 0.75 -8.06
CA THR A 478 30.01 1.34 -6.83
C THR A 478 29.23 0.32 -6.03
N ARG A 479 28.30 -0.39 -6.69
CA ARG A 479 27.52 -1.46 -6.04
C ARG A 479 28.40 -2.57 -5.48
N THR A 480 29.45 -2.95 -6.20
CA THR A 480 30.39 -3.99 -5.76
C THR A 480 31.19 -3.57 -4.54
N ARG A 481 31.66 -2.31 -4.48
CA ARG A 481 32.35 -1.78 -3.29
C ARG A 481 31.40 -1.61 -2.12
N ALA A 482 30.17 -1.13 -2.36
CA ALA A 482 29.13 -1.03 -1.34
C ALA A 482 28.77 -2.41 -0.75
N LEU A 483 28.65 -3.45 -1.59
CA LEU A 483 28.50 -4.83 -1.10
C LEU A 483 29.68 -5.28 -0.25
N THR A 484 30.91 -4.98 -0.70
CA THR A 484 32.13 -5.37 0.02
C THR A 484 32.21 -4.67 1.38
N ALA A 485 31.86 -3.39 1.44
CA ALA A 485 31.77 -2.62 2.67
C ALA A 485 30.67 -3.17 3.61
N LEU A 486 29.48 -3.49 3.08
CA LEU A 486 28.42 -4.14 3.87
C LEU A 486 28.89 -5.48 4.45
N PHE A 487 29.56 -6.31 3.67
CA PHE A 487 30.05 -7.61 4.14
C PHE A 487 31.15 -7.47 5.19
N GLY A 488 32.00 -6.45 5.10
CA GLY A 488 33.02 -6.16 6.11
C GLY A 488 32.44 -5.85 7.50
N HIS A 489 31.17 -5.43 7.58
CA HIS A 489 30.52 -5.04 8.83
C HIS A 489 29.61 -6.12 9.43
N LEU A 490 29.20 -7.10 8.63
CA LEU A 490 28.33 -8.21 9.08
C LEU A 490 29.01 -9.19 10.06
N GLY A 491 30.31 -9.02 10.35
CA GLY A 491 31.05 -9.83 11.33
C GLY A 491 30.92 -9.35 12.78
N ASP A 492 30.36 -8.16 13.03
CA ASP A 492 30.17 -7.65 14.39
C ASP A 492 28.91 -8.25 15.03
N PRO A 493 29.01 -8.87 16.23
CA PRO A 493 27.89 -9.55 16.90
C PRO A 493 26.77 -8.60 17.35
N ASP A 494 27.06 -7.30 17.45
CA ASP A 494 26.08 -6.25 17.82
C ASP A 494 25.28 -5.73 16.61
N GLN A 495 25.60 -6.16 15.38
CA GLN A 495 24.96 -5.65 14.17
C GLN A 495 23.82 -6.54 13.65
N GLU A 496 22.75 -5.89 13.22
CA GLU A 496 21.52 -6.53 12.77
C GLU A 496 21.66 -7.07 11.34
N ALA A 497 22.35 -8.19 11.17
CA ALA A 497 22.47 -8.90 9.90
C ALA A 497 21.10 -9.15 9.23
N MET A 498 20.04 -9.33 10.05
CA MET A 498 18.65 -9.44 9.60
C MET A 498 18.10 -8.19 8.91
N ARG A 499 18.61 -6.98 9.21
CA ARG A 499 18.20 -5.74 8.50
C ARG A 499 18.76 -5.68 7.08
N VAL A 500 19.92 -6.30 6.84
CA VAL A 500 20.57 -6.32 5.51
C VAL A 500 20.00 -7.42 4.62
N LEU A 501 19.47 -8.51 5.21
CA LEU A 501 18.95 -9.66 4.46
C LEU A 501 17.87 -9.28 3.42
N PRO A 502 16.83 -8.47 3.73
CA PRO A 502 15.84 -8.05 2.73
C PRO A 502 16.46 -7.32 1.54
N VAL A 503 17.48 -6.48 1.80
CA VAL A 503 18.19 -5.74 0.76
C VAL A 503 18.97 -6.71 -0.14
N LEU A 504 19.71 -7.65 0.44
CA LEU A 504 20.44 -8.67 -0.31
C LEU A 504 19.51 -9.53 -1.16
N LEU A 505 18.38 -9.99 -0.60
CA LEU A 505 17.39 -10.77 -1.35
C LEU A 505 16.75 -9.96 -2.49
N ARG A 506 16.53 -8.66 -2.29
CA ARG A 506 16.05 -7.75 -3.34
C ARG A 506 17.08 -7.61 -4.46
N VAL A 507 18.35 -7.39 -4.14
CA VAL A 507 19.46 -7.34 -5.12
C VAL A 507 19.53 -8.65 -5.89
N LEU A 508 19.47 -9.79 -5.19
CA LEU A 508 19.50 -11.11 -5.81
C LEU A 508 18.32 -11.35 -6.78
N ARG A 509 17.15 -10.77 -6.49
CA ARG A 509 15.93 -10.87 -7.30
C ARG A 509 15.90 -9.90 -8.48
N ARG A 510 16.42 -8.68 -8.32
CA ARG A 510 16.21 -7.57 -9.28
C ARG A 510 17.46 -7.15 -10.06
N ASP A 511 18.66 -7.34 -9.52
CA ASP A 511 19.87 -6.78 -10.12
C ASP A 511 20.23 -7.46 -11.44
N ALA A 512 20.52 -6.75 -12.52
CA ALA A 512 20.87 -7.35 -13.81
C ALA A 512 22.29 -7.95 -13.84
N ALA A 513 23.21 -7.47 -12.98
CA ALA A 513 24.61 -7.83 -13.04
C ALA A 513 24.89 -9.20 -12.38
N PRO A 514 25.46 -10.18 -13.12
CA PRO A 514 25.73 -11.50 -12.58
C PRO A 514 26.82 -11.51 -11.50
N ALA A 515 27.80 -10.59 -11.58
CA ALA A 515 28.87 -10.47 -10.61
C ALA A 515 28.34 -10.05 -9.22
N ILE A 516 27.41 -9.09 -9.18
CA ILE A 516 26.74 -8.64 -7.96
C ILE A 516 25.93 -9.78 -7.35
N ARG A 517 25.10 -10.48 -8.14
CA ARG A 517 24.34 -11.65 -7.65
C ARG A 517 25.25 -12.73 -7.10
N LEU A 518 26.37 -13.00 -7.76
CA LEU A 518 27.36 -13.98 -7.31
C LEU A 518 28.03 -13.53 -6.00
N ALA A 519 28.37 -12.25 -5.85
CA ALA A 519 28.94 -11.69 -4.62
C ALA A 519 27.97 -11.81 -3.44
N VAL A 520 26.68 -11.51 -3.65
CA VAL A 520 25.65 -11.73 -2.62
C VAL A 520 25.54 -13.20 -2.24
N LEU A 521 25.54 -14.11 -3.22
CA LEU A 521 25.41 -15.54 -2.96
C LEU A 521 26.63 -16.13 -2.24
N THR A 522 27.84 -15.72 -2.63
CA THR A 522 29.09 -16.34 -2.16
C THR A 522 29.71 -15.67 -0.95
N LYS A 523 29.42 -14.39 -0.72
CA LYS A 523 29.96 -13.62 0.41
C LYS A 523 28.85 -13.09 1.33
N GLY A 524 27.78 -12.55 0.76
CA GLY A 524 26.70 -11.93 1.53
C GLY A 524 25.86 -12.91 2.35
N LEU A 525 25.29 -13.93 1.71
CA LEU A 525 24.48 -14.94 2.41
C LEU A 525 25.31 -15.69 3.47
N PRO A 526 26.56 -16.12 3.20
CA PRO A 526 27.43 -16.67 4.24
C PRO A 526 27.65 -15.73 5.42
N ALA A 527 27.95 -14.45 5.18
CA ALA A 527 28.16 -13.48 6.25
C ALA A 527 26.90 -13.28 7.11
N VAL A 528 25.72 -13.11 6.48
CA VAL A 528 24.45 -12.98 7.23
C VAL A 528 24.11 -14.27 7.96
N GLY A 529 24.28 -15.42 7.29
CA GLY A 529 24.02 -16.72 7.89
C GLY A 529 24.93 -17.02 9.08
N ALA A 530 26.13 -16.40 9.13
CA ALA A 530 27.10 -16.58 10.19
C ALA A 530 26.91 -15.68 11.41
N ALA A 531 26.25 -14.53 11.24
CA ALA A 531 26.13 -13.51 12.28
C ALA A 531 25.48 -14.05 13.57
N ASP A 532 24.36 -14.75 13.46
CA ASP A 532 23.70 -15.40 14.59
C ASP A 532 22.93 -16.67 14.17
N ALA A 533 22.51 -17.47 15.16
CA ALA A 533 21.77 -18.71 14.89
C ALA A 533 20.39 -18.45 14.26
N PHE A 534 19.79 -17.29 14.55
CA PHE A 534 18.48 -16.91 14.02
C PHE A 534 18.57 -16.58 12.53
N SER A 535 19.53 -15.75 12.10
CA SER A 535 19.79 -15.46 10.69
C SER A 535 20.18 -16.72 9.92
N GLY A 536 21.02 -17.57 10.52
CA GLY A 536 21.35 -18.89 9.97
C GLY A 536 20.11 -19.73 9.65
N SER A 537 19.13 -19.78 10.56
CA SER A 537 17.87 -20.52 10.35
C SER A 537 17.02 -20.00 9.17
N ARG A 538 17.20 -18.72 8.79
CA ARG A 538 16.49 -18.09 7.66
C ARG A 538 17.27 -18.20 6.35
N VAL A 539 18.59 -18.10 6.41
CA VAL A 539 19.45 -18.11 5.21
C VAL A 539 19.70 -19.53 4.69
N VAL A 540 19.88 -20.51 5.57
CA VAL A 540 20.14 -21.90 5.17
C VAL A 540 19.04 -22.48 4.26
N PRO A 541 17.74 -22.35 4.56
CA PRO A 541 16.68 -22.80 3.65
C PRO A 541 16.72 -22.14 2.28
N ILE A 542 17.06 -20.84 2.20
CA ILE A 542 17.20 -20.11 0.94
C ILE A 542 18.35 -20.71 0.12
N ALA A 543 19.49 -20.97 0.75
CA ALA A 543 20.64 -21.58 0.09
C ALA A 543 20.36 -23.01 -0.38
N VAL A 544 19.65 -23.82 0.42
CA VAL A 544 19.16 -25.15 0.02
C VAL A 544 18.18 -25.08 -1.16
N GLU A 545 17.28 -24.12 -1.17
CA GLU A 545 16.32 -23.99 -2.28
C GLU A 545 17.03 -23.61 -3.59
N LEU A 546 18.10 -22.81 -3.51
CA LEU A 546 18.93 -22.47 -4.68
C LEU A 546 19.62 -23.71 -5.27
N THR A 547 19.97 -24.72 -4.48
CA THR A 547 20.62 -25.95 -4.97
C THR A 547 19.66 -26.85 -5.75
N LYS A 548 18.35 -26.74 -5.49
CA LYS A 548 17.30 -27.51 -6.18
C LYS A 548 16.91 -26.94 -7.54
N LYS A 549 17.22 -25.67 -7.82
CA LYS A 549 16.81 -25.01 -9.07
C LYS A 549 17.61 -25.51 -10.28
N PRO A 550 16.97 -25.78 -11.43
CA PRO A 550 17.61 -26.36 -12.62
C PRO A 550 18.57 -25.39 -13.35
N ALA A 551 18.61 -24.13 -12.96
CA ALA A 551 19.51 -23.13 -13.53
C ALA A 551 20.94 -23.30 -12.99
N ALA A 552 21.79 -23.96 -13.78
CA ALA A 552 23.25 -23.98 -13.81
C ALA A 552 23.99 -23.25 -12.68
N GLY A 553 23.97 -21.92 -12.74
CA GLY A 553 24.73 -21.04 -11.89
C GLY A 553 24.14 -20.90 -10.49
N LEU A 554 22.82 -21.01 -10.35
CA LEU A 554 22.15 -20.90 -9.04
C LEU A 554 22.41 -22.13 -8.18
N ALA A 555 22.41 -23.33 -8.77
CA ALA A 555 22.72 -24.55 -8.02
C ALA A 555 24.19 -24.59 -7.55
N SER A 556 25.11 -24.14 -8.41
CA SER A 556 26.53 -23.98 -8.09
C SER A 556 26.74 -22.95 -6.97
N ALA A 557 26.09 -21.78 -7.09
CA ALA A 557 26.21 -20.70 -6.11
C ALA A 557 25.56 -21.04 -4.77
N GLY A 558 24.41 -21.72 -4.78
CA GLY A 558 23.74 -22.21 -3.56
C GLY A 558 24.60 -23.21 -2.79
N THR A 559 25.23 -24.15 -3.50
CA THR A 559 26.18 -25.11 -2.89
C THR A 559 27.38 -24.38 -2.26
N ARG A 560 27.97 -23.40 -2.95
CA ARG A 560 29.07 -22.58 -2.40
C ARG A 560 28.64 -21.73 -1.22
N ALA A 561 27.43 -21.17 -1.25
CA ALA A 561 26.85 -20.43 -0.14
C ALA A 561 26.72 -21.32 1.10
N LEU A 562 26.19 -22.54 0.94
CA LEU A 562 26.08 -23.50 2.04
C LEU A 562 27.43 -23.89 2.63
N VAL A 563 28.46 -24.09 1.80
CA VAL A 563 29.83 -24.33 2.29
C VAL A 563 30.37 -23.13 3.07
N GLY A 564 30.14 -21.90 2.57
CA GLY A 564 30.52 -20.68 3.26
C GLY A 564 29.82 -20.53 4.62
N ILE A 565 28.51 -20.78 4.66
CA ILE A 565 27.73 -20.79 5.92
C ILE A 565 28.26 -21.87 6.86
N TRP A 566 28.51 -23.09 6.38
CA TRP A 566 29.02 -24.19 7.20
C TRP A 566 30.40 -23.91 7.80
N LYS A 567 31.31 -23.29 7.03
CA LYS A 567 32.65 -22.91 7.53
C LYS A 567 32.55 -21.94 8.71
N LEU A 568 31.55 -21.07 8.72
CA LEU A 568 31.33 -20.08 9.78
C LEU A 568 30.42 -20.62 10.90
N GLN A 569 29.46 -21.49 10.56
CA GLN A 569 28.50 -22.12 11.47
C GLN A 569 28.40 -23.63 11.19
N PRO A 570 29.12 -24.47 11.95
CA PRO A 570 29.13 -25.93 11.76
C PRO A 570 27.74 -26.59 11.82
N ARG A 571 26.76 -25.95 12.47
CA ARG A 571 25.36 -26.41 12.55
C ARG A 571 24.67 -26.53 11.19
N ALA A 572 25.17 -25.86 10.15
CA ALA A 572 24.65 -26.00 8.79
C ALA A 572 25.04 -27.33 8.10
N TRP A 573 25.89 -28.15 8.75
CA TRP A 573 26.35 -29.44 8.22
C TRP A 573 25.24 -30.38 7.74
N PRO A 574 24.15 -30.63 8.51
CA PRO A 574 23.11 -31.56 8.08
C PRO A 574 22.44 -31.14 6.76
N ALA A 575 22.17 -29.84 6.59
CA ALA A 575 21.56 -29.30 5.37
C ALA A 575 22.51 -29.41 4.16
N LEU A 576 23.81 -29.12 4.37
CA LEU A 576 24.83 -29.29 3.33
C LEU A 576 24.99 -30.76 2.93
N ARG A 577 25.05 -31.67 3.91
CA ARG A 577 25.12 -33.12 3.67
C ARG A 577 23.91 -33.64 2.91
N GLU A 578 22.70 -33.21 3.29
CA GLU A 578 21.47 -33.60 2.59
C GLU A 578 21.50 -33.13 1.13
N CYS A 579 21.95 -31.89 0.89
CA CYS A 579 22.12 -31.35 -0.46
C CYS A 579 23.11 -32.20 -1.30
N LEU A 580 24.28 -32.52 -0.76
CA LEU A 580 25.29 -33.35 -1.43
C LEU A 580 24.78 -34.78 -1.69
N THR A 581 24.08 -35.36 -0.72
CA THR A 581 23.47 -36.69 -0.85
C THR A 581 22.37 -36.70 -1.91
N GLY A 582 21.51 -35.68 -1.91
CA GLY A 582 20.45 -35.48 -2.90
C GLY A 582 21.03 -35.37 -4.31
N TRP A 583 22.12 -34.62 -4.47
CA TRP A 583 22.82 -34.51 -5.75
C TRP A 583 23.34 -35.86 -6.26
N VAL A 584 24.03 -36.65 -5.42
CA VAL A 584 24.51 -38.00 -5.80
C VAL A 584 23.35 -38.93 -6.14
N ARG A 585 22.24 -38.89 -5.39
CA ARG A 585 21.03 -39.70 -5.65
C ARG A 585 20.36 -39.33 -6.98
N GLN A 586 20.19 -38.03 -7.25
CA GLN A 586 19.64 -37.54 -8.52
C GLN A 586 20.50 -37.99 -9.71
N ARG A 587 21.83 -38.00 -9.53
CA ARG A 587 22.76 -38.51 -10.53
C ARG A 587 22.56 -40.01 -10.78
N LYS A 588 22.52 -40.81 -9.71
CA LYS A 588 22.28 -42.26 -9.80
C LYS A 588 20.98 -42.57 -10.55
N ALA A 589 19.90 -41.84 -10.26
CA ALA A 589 18.61 -42.00 -10.92
C ALA A 589 18.68 -41.74 -12.43
N ARG A 590 19.46 -40.71 -12.86
CA ARG A 590 19.68 -40.40 -14.28
C ARG A 590 20.46 -41.48 -15.02
N ASP A 591 21.44 -42.11 -14.36
CA ASP A 591 22.28 -43.14 -14.98
C ASP A 591 21.57 -44.51 -15.10
N SER A 592 20.59 -44.80 -14.22
CA SER A 592 19.84 -46.07 -14.18
C SER A 592 18.57 -46.12 -15.06
N GLY A 593 18.05 -44.97 -15.52
CA GLY A 593 16.78 -44.89 -16.26
C GLY A 593 16.90 -44.88 -17.79
N HIS A 594 15.83 -45.30 -18.48
CA HIS A 594 15.62 -45.26 -19.95
C HIS A 594 15.77 -43.86 -20.61
N GLU A 595 16.12 -42.81 -19.86
CA GLU A 595 16.42 -41.46 -20.36
C GLU A 595 17.79 -41.33 -21.04
N ARG A 596 18.59 -42.41 -21.12
CA ARG A 596 19.82 -42.46 -21.95
C ARG A 596 19.62 -41.94 -23.38
N ARG A 597 18.40 -42.01 -23.92
CA ARG A 597 18.07 -41.60 -25.31
C ARG A 597 17.75 -40.12 -25.51
N LYS A 598 17.62 -39.31 -24.46
CA LYS A 598 17.43 -37.83 -24.56
C LYS A 598 18.53 -37.03 -23.85
N LEU A 599 19.56 -37.69 -23.34
CA LEU A 599 20.70 -37.07 -22.68
C LEU A 599 21.65 -36.48 -23.74
N SER A 600 21.43 -35.22 -24.10
CA SER A 600 22.58 -34.36 -24.40
C SER A 600 23.57 -34.47 -23.23
N PRO A 601 24.89 -34.51 -23.50
CA PRO A 601 25.91 -34.51 -22.45
C PRO A 601 25.58 -33.35 -21.52
N LEU A 602 25.46 -33.61 -20.20
CA LEU A 602 25.06 -32.65 -19.15
C LEU A 602 25.13 -31.23 -19.71
N GLY A 603 24.00 -30.66 -20.19
CA GLY A 603 24.04 -29.34 -20.82
C GLY A 603 24.81 -28.41 -19.87
N LYS A 604 25.61 -27.44 -20.38
CA LYS A 604 26.63 -26.66 -19.63
C LYS A 604 26.29 -26.39 -18.14
N SER A 605 25.02 -26.17 -17.86
CA SER A 605 24.36 -26.21 -16.53
C SER A 605 24.73 -27.35 -15.56
N GLY A 606 24.58 -28.61 -15.98
CA GLY A 606 24.79 -29.77 -15.12
C GLY A 606 26.25 -29.97 -14.71
N VAL A 607 27.19 -29.59 -15.59
CA VAL A 607 28.63 -29.66 -15.30
C VAL A 607 29.02 -28.65 -14.22
N ALA A 608 28.45 -27.44 -14.22
CA ALA A 608 28.73 -26.44 -13.19
C ALA A 608 28.22 -26.85 -11.80
N ALA A 609 27.03 -27.44 -11.72
CA ALA A 609 26.48 -27.97 -10.48
C ALA A 609 27.27 -29.18 -9.98
N GLU A 610 27.71 -30.06 -10.89
CA GLU A 610 28.61 -31.17 -10.58
C GLU A 610 29.93 -30.70 -9.99
N ILE A 611 30.62 -29.80 -10.68
CA ILE A 611 31.91 -29.29 -10.22
C ILE A 611 31.72 -28.65 -8.84
N ALA A 612 30.67 -27.85 -8.64
CA ALA A 612 30.38 -27.24 -7.35
C ALA A 612 30.16 -28.25 -6.21
N ALA A 613 29.42 -29.34 -6.47
CA ALA A 613 29.17 -30.37 -5.47
C ALA A 613 30.46 -31.11 -5.07
N VAL A 614 31.27 -31.49 -6.05
CA VAL A 614 32.53 -32.20 -5.78
C VAL A 614 33.59 -31.27 -5.18
N THR A 615 33.65 -30.00 -5.62
CA THR A 615 34.49 -28.99 -4.99
C THR A 615 34.06 -28.73 -3.55
N ALA A 616 32.76 -28.70 -3.25
CA ALA A 616 32.28 -28.59 -1.88
C ALA A 616 32.75 -29.77 -1.01
N MET A 617 32.63 -31.01 -1.50
CA MET A 617 33.16 -32.19 -0.80
C MET A 617 34.66 -32.07 -0.54
N ARG A 618 35.44 -31.66 -1.56
CA ARG A 618 36.88 -31.38 -1.41
C ARG A 618 37.15 -30.33 -0.34
N ASP A 619 36.48 -29.18 -0.40
CA ASP A 619 36.71 -28.07 0.52
C ASP A 619 36.41 -28.44 1.98
N ILE A 620 35.39 -29.30 2.19
CA ILE A 620 35.09 -29.89 3.50
C ILE A 620 36.24 -30.82 3.93
N CYS A 621 36.72 -31.71 3.05
CA CYS A 621 37.86 -32.58 3.36
C CYS A 621 39.14 -31.78 3.66
N VAL A 622 39.42 -30.70 2.94
CA VAL A 622 40.57 -29.81 3.21
C VAL A 622 40.47 -29.23 4.62
N SER A 623 39.27 -28.83 5.03
CA SER A 623 39.08 -28.10 6.29
C SER A 623 38.96 -29.05 7.50
N LYS A 624 38.19 -30.14 7.36
CA LYS A 624 37.74 -31.02 8.45
C LYS A 624 37.54 -32.47 8.00
N ALA A 625 38.50 -33.05 7.26
CA ALA A 625 38.40 -34.45 6.83
C ALA A 625 38.17 -35.43 7.99
N ALA A 626 38.85 -35.26 9.13
CA ALA A 626 38.70 -36.17 10.27
C ALA A 626 37.28 -36.19 10.86
N GLU A 627 36.54 -35.08 10.81
CA GLU A 627 35.20 -34.96 11.41
C GLU A 627 34.06 -35.42 10.48
N HIS A 628 34.26 -35.30 9.16
CA HIS A 628 33.17 -35.47 8.16
C HIS A 628 33.51 -36.44 7.03
N GLY A 629 34.77 -36.91 6.96
CA GLY A 629 35.26 -37.75 5.88
C GLY A 629 34.52 -39.09 5.80
N ASP A 630 34.16 -39.67 6.94
CA ASP A 630 33.39 -40.93 7.04
C ASP A 630 32.05 -40.84 6.28
N GLN A 631 31.39 -39.69 6.35
CA GLN A 631 30.13 -39.40 5.69
C GLN A 631 30.30 -39.02 4.21
N LEU A 632 31.45 -38.41 3.86
CA LEU A 632 31.74 -37.96 2.50
C LEU A 632 32.33 -39.04 1.60
N VAL A 633 33.11 -39.97 2.14
CA VAL A 633 33.75 -41.06 1.39
C VAL A 633 32.73 -41.86 0.57
N PRO A 634 31.58 -42.31 1.12
CA PRO A 634 30.57 -43.02 0.32
C PRO A 634 30.03 -42.17 -0.84
N LEU A 635 29.88 -40.86 -0.66
CA LEU A 635 29.38 -39.93 -1.70
C LEU A 635 30.42 -39.74 -2.81
N LEU A 636 31.70 -39.59 -2.45
CA LEU A 636 32.82 -39.44 -3.38
C LEU A 636 33.03 -40.72 -4.20
N VAL A 637 33.05 -41.88 -3.54
CA VAL A 637 33.17 -43.19 -4.21
C VAL A 637 31.99 -43.43 -5.13
N SER A 638 30.77 -43.17 -4.67
CA SER A 638 29.57 -43.28 -5.52
C SER A 638 29.70 -42.39 -6.75
N SER A 639 30.17 -41.14 -6.58
CA SER A 639 30.34 -40.19 -7.69
C SER A 639 31.36 -40.68 -8.74
N LEU A 640 32.44 -41.34 -8.30
CA LEU A 640 33.48 -41.90 -9.18
C LEU A 640 33.05 -43.16 -9.92
N GLN A 641 32.13 -43.94 -9.37
CA GLN A 641 31.60 -45.15 -10.01
C GLN A 641 30.76 -44.84 -11.27
N TYR A 642 30.30 -43.60 -11.43
CA TYR A 642 29.47 -43.21 -12.58
C TYR A 642 30.31 -42.69 -13.77
N ILE A 643 30.11 -43.31 -14.95
CA ILE A 643 30.82 -43.03 -16.21
C ILE A 643 30.64 -41.56 -16.67
N CYS A 644 29.59 -40.88 -16.21
CA CYS A 644 29.21 -39.55 -16.68
C CYS A 644 29.91 -38.39 -15.93
N LEU A 645 30.76 -38.65 -14.91
CA LEU A 645 31.48 -37.57 -14.21
C LEU A 645 32.49 -36.90 -15.17
N SER A 646 32.47 -35.57 -15.23
CA SER A 646 33.42 -34.78 -16.01
C SER A 646 34.85 -35.08 -15.56
N LYS A 647 35.81 -34.93 -16.47
CA LYS A 647 37.24 -35.18 -16.18
C LYS A 647 37.71 -34.34 -14.98
N VAL A 648 37.27 -33.08 -14.91
CA VAL A 648 37.54 -32.16 -13.79
C VAL A 648 36.89 -32.66 -12.50
N GLY A 649 35.60 -33.04 -12.55
CA GLY A 649 34.90 -33.59 -11.38
C GLY A 649 35.58 -34.85 -10.84
N ARG A 650 36.06 -35.75 -11.70
CA ARG A 650 36.82 -36.95 -11.27
C ARG A 650 38.11 -36.60 -10.57
N ALA A 651 38.88 -35.66 -11.11
CA ALA A 651 40.14 -35.23 -10.52
C ALA A 651 39.92 -34.65 -9.12
N ILE A 652 38.92 -33.77 -8.94
CA ILE A 652 38.58 -33.16 -7.65
C ILE A 652 38.08 -34.22 -6.66
N ALA A 653 37.28 -35.20 -7.11
CA ALA A 653 36.78 -36.27 -6.25
C ALA A 653 37.92 -37.18 -5.75
N LEU A 654 38.87 -37.51 -6.61
CA LEU A 654 40.07 -38.28 -6.22
C LEU A 654 40.95 -37.50 -5.25
N GLU A 655 41.14 -36.20 -5.49
CA GLU A 655 41.84 -35.32 -4.57
C GLU A 655 41.17 -35.29 -3.18
N ALA A 656 39.84 -35.18 -3.14
CA ALA A 656 39.07 -35.22 -1.89
C ALA A 656 39.22 -36.57 -1.15
N LEU A 657 39.26 -37.69 -1.88
CA LEU A 657 39.53 -39.01 -1.28
C LEU A 657 40.95 -39.11 -0.71
N ASN A 658 41.95 -38.59 -1.42
CA ASN A 658 43.33 -38.56 -0.93
C ASN A 658 43.45 -37.74 0.36
N LEU A 659 42.70 -36.64 0.48
CA LEU A 659 42.63 -35.87 1.72
C LEU A 659 42.02 -36.68 2.87
N CYS A 660 40.98 -37.49 2.61
CA CYS A 660 40.42 -38.40 3.62
C CYS A 660 41.41 -39.51 4.04
N VAL A 661 42.18 -40.06 3.10
CA VAL A 661 43.24 -41.04 3.40
C VAL A 661 44.34 -40.40 4.24
N ALA A 662 44.81 -39.20 3.86
CA ALA A 662 45.83 -38.48 4.60
C ALA A 662 45.38 -38.13 6.04
N ALA A 663 44.08 -37.87 6.23
CA ALA A 663 43.48 -37.63 7.54
C ALA A 663 43.21 -38.91 8.37
N GLY A 664 43.57 -40.10 7.87
CA GLY A 664 43.38 -41.37 8.58
C GLY A 664 41.92 -41.87 8.64
N VAL A 665 41.01 -41.24 7.90
CA VAL A 665 39.58 -41.65 7.86
C VAL A 665 39.42 -42.98 7.11
N LEU A 666 40.24 -43.17 6.08
CA LEU A 666 40.32 -44.41 5.31
C LEU A 666 41.56 -45.17 5.77
N GLU A 667 41.40 -46.06 6.75
CA GLU A 667 42.48 -46.97 7.11
C GLU A 667 42.69 -48.00 5.99
N PRO A 668 43.86 -48.02 5.33
CA PRO A 668 44.15 -49.00 4.27
C PRO A 668 44.23 -50.44 4.79
N ARG A 669 44.24 -50.64 6.12
CA ARG A 669 44.42 -51.94 6.79
C ARG A 669 43.10 -52.61 7.19
N ALA A 670 41.98 -51.89 7.22
CA ALA A 670 40.67 -52.48 7.49
C ALA A 670 40.13 -53.11 6.19
N GLY A 671 40.47 -54.38 5.95
CA GLY A 671 40.18 -55.17 4.73
C GLY A 671 38.70 -55.42 4.39
N LYS A 672 37.85 -54.39 4.42
CA LYS A 672 36.43 -54.45 4.04
C LYS A 672 35.98 -53.36 3.06
N PHE A 673 36.88 -52.51 2.55
CA PHE A 673 36.50 -51.52 1.54
C PHE A 673 36.90 -51.96 0.12
N PRO A 674 35.95 -52.14 -0.81
CA PRO A 674 36.24 -52.33 -2.24
C PRO A 674 36.92 -51.12 -2.88
N VAL A 675 37.10 -50.02 -2.14
CA VAL A 675 37.72 -48.76 -2.59
C VAL A 675 39.21 -48.92 -2.90
N CYS A 676 39.97 -49.73 -2.14
CA CYS A 676 41.38 -50.01 -2.46
C CYS A 676 41.50 -50.85 -3.74
N PHE A 677 40.59 -51.82 -3.95
CA PHE A 677 40.52 -52.60 -5.18
C PHE A 677 40.08 -51.73 -6.37
N PHE A 678 39.14 -50.82 -6.16
CA PHE A 678 38.66 -49.88 -7.18
C PHE A 678 39.71 -48.82 -7.52
N LEU A 679 40.45 -48.29 -6.54
CA LEU A 679 41.59 -47.39 -6.77
C LEU A 679 42.72 -48.11 -7.49
N ALA A 680 43.04 -49.35 -7.11
CA ALA A 680 44.05 -50.16 -7.80
C ALA A 680 43.63 -50.48 -9.24
N SER A 681 42.38 -50.93 -9.47
CA SER A 681 41.85 -51.17 -10.81
C SER A 681 41.69 -49.88 -11.63
N PHE A 682 41.36 -48.75 -11.01
CA PHE A 682 41.25 -47.46 -11.70
C PHE A 682 42.61 -46.87 -12.05
N PHE A 683 43.60 -46.94 -11.16
CA PHE A 683 44.99 -46.60 -11.48
C PHE A 683 45.50 -47.51 -12.59
N PHE A 684 45.24 -48.82 -12.53
CA PHE A 684 45.59 -49.76 -13.59
C PHE A 684 44.94 -49.36 -14.93
N PHE A 685 43.63 -49.08 -14.95
CA PHE A 685 42.92 -48.69 -16.17
C PHE A 685 43.37 -47.33 -16.72
N PHE A 686 43.63 -46.34 -15.87
CA PHE A 686 44.07 -45.01 -16.29
C PHE A 686 45.51 -45.03 -16.82
N PHE A 687 46.41 -45.77 -16.16
CA PHE A 687 47.78 -45.95 -16.63
C PHE A 687 47.80 -46.71 -17.96
N PHE A 688 47.02 -47.79 -18.08
CA PHE A 688 47.02 -48.66 -19.27
C PHE A 688 46.29 -48.05 -20.48
N PHE A 689 45.22 -47.27 -20.30
CA PHE A 689 44.48 -46.69 -21.43
C PHE A 689 44.83 -45.24 -21.77
N PHE A 690 45.40 -44.44 -20.87
CA PHE A 690 45.75 -43.04 -21.15
C PHE A 690 47.25 -42.79 -21.25
N TRP A 691 48.09 -43.57 -20.56
CA TRP A 691 49.54 -43.37 -20.57
C TRP A 691 50.23 -44.27 -21.59
N VAL A 692 49.86 -45.56 -21.67
CA VAL A 692 50.46 -46.51 -22.64
C VAL A 692 50.25 -46.09 -24.10
N PRO A 693 49.07 -45.62 -24.57
CA PRO A 693 48.93 -45.20 -25.97
C PRO A 693 49.76 -43.95 -26.30
N ARG A 694 50.07 -43.10 -25.31
CA ARG A 694 50.90 -41.89 -25.51
C ARG A 694 52.40 -42.19 -25.52
N ALA A 695 52.83 -43.27 -24.87
CA ALA A 695 54.19 -43.79 -24.98
C ALA A 695 54.39 -44.56 -26.31
N VAL A 696 53.42 -45.41 -26.69
CA VAL A 696 53.47 -46.19 -27.92
C VAL A 696 53.34 -45.32 -29.19
N LEU A 697 52.58 -44.22 -29.15
CA LEU A 697 52.52 -43.25 -30.25
C LEU A 697 53.73 -42.31 -30.33
N ARG A 698 54.63 -42.32 -29.33
CA ARG A 698 55.91 -41.58 -29.38
C ARG A 698 57.07 -42.42 -29.91
N GLU A 699 56.96 -43.76 -29.86
CA GLU A 699 57.98 -44.67 -30.40
C GLU A 699 57.65 -45.18 -31.81
N GLY A 700 56.43 -44.94 -32.33
CA GLY A 700 56.02 -45.29 -33.70
C GLY A 700 56.19 -44.19 -34.75
N GLY A 701 56.91 -43.12 -34.44
CA GLY A 701 57.23 -42.02 -35.36
C GLY A 701 58.73 -41.96 -35.64
N GLY A 702 59.25 -42.98 -36.32
CA GLY A 702 60.60 -43.10 -36.85
C GLY A 702 60.57 -43.93 -38.11
#